data_AF-A0A7X1PI21-F1
#
_entry.id   AF-A0A7X1PI21-F1
#
_cell.length_a   1.000
_cell.length_b   1.000
_cell.length_c   1.000
_cell.angle_alpha   90.00
_cell.angle_beta   90.00
_cell.angle_gamma   90.00
#
_symmetry.space_group_name_H-M   'P 1'
#
loop_
_entity.id
_entity.type
_entity.pdbx_description
1 polymer ?
#
loop_
_entity_poly.entity_id
_entity_poly.type
_entity_poly.pdbx_seq_one_letter_code
_entity_poly.pdbx_strand_id
1 'polypeptide(L)'
;MQTNWIGRSEGATISFKIDAASSPQAAGFNPQISESPLPLRERARVRVPGAASSDDASLTADQSEVISVFTTRPDTIYGVTFMVLAPEHPLVDSLTTPERRAEVDAYIEQARRQTEIERTAADKTKTGVFTGSYAVNPYSGDRVPVYVGDYVLATYGSGAVMGVPAHDERDFEFARKYGLSIPVVISPPDPRDPSGVGVDAEGRATPHSDQSVAAGPGGVGVEAEGRATPLSDQPEAVYIDPGIMVNSGPFDGTPSVEGKAAVIRHGEERGFARGTITYRLRDWLISRQRYWGTPIPIIYCPNDGIVPVPESDLPVLLPEDSEFVPTGESPLKRDDSFRLVKCPQCGADAERETDTMDTFVDSSWYQYRYLSHDYDQAPFDPAKRDWLPVSQYTGGIEHATMHLMYFRFFTKAMRDIGLIDFGEPAVKLNNQGIILGPDGEKMSKSRGNVVNPDDYVNSYGADTFRCYLMFIGPWSEGGPYRPDGIEGISRWLNRVWHLTLEPPVFNDTDEDATRELQRQRHATVRVVTDDLDEFRFNTMLAKLMEYTNYLGRAKEAGNVGPTAWQDAVETLLLMIAPAAPHIAEELWQRGGHAYSVHQQAWPTYDTALAQSETFTLVVQVNGKLRDRIDVPVDINEADATALAFASPRVQPHIEGLTISRVLFVPRRLVNIVVL
;
A
#
# COMPACT_ATOMS: atom_id res chain seq x y z
N MET A 1 0.19 -0.26 -3.20
CA MET A 1 -0.75 0.39 -2.24
C MET A 1 -0.52 1.89 -2.13
N GLN A 2 0.66 2.37 -1.70
CA GLN A 2 0.93 3.81 -1.56
C GLN A 2 0.72 4.62 -2.84
N THR A 3 1.16 4.14 -4.01
CA THR A 3 0.90 4.82 -5.30
C THR A 3 -0.58 5.05 -5.57
N ASN A 4 -1.42 4.06 -5.30
CA ASN A 4 -2.88 4.16 -5.50
C ASN A 4 -3.53 5.09 -4.46
N TRP A 5 -2.97 5.14 -3.25
CA TRP A 5 -3.43 6.05 -2.19
C TRP A 5 -3.06 7.50 -2.48
N ILE A 6 -1.82 7.73 -2.94
CA ILE A 6 -1.37 9.04 -3.42
C ILE A 6 -2.22 9.48 -4.61
N GLY A 7 -2.47 8.54 -5.54
CA GLY A 7 -3.38 8.69 -6.66
C GLY A 7 -3.10 9.95 -7.46
N ARG A 8 -1.86 10.12 -7.93
CA ARG A 8 -1.50 11.21 -8.84
C ARG A 8 -2.22 11.00 -10.17
N SER A 9 -2.97 11.99 -10.61
CA SER A 9 -3.71 11.96 -11.86
C SER A 9 -3.37 13.18 -12.70
N GLU A 10 -3.07 12.95 -13.98
CA GLU A 10 -2.88 14.00 -14.97
C GLU A 10 -4.15 14.16 -15.80
N GLY A 11 -4.57 15.39 -16.03
CA GLY A 11 -5.82 15.68 -16.72
C GLY A 11 -5.97 17.15 -17.07
N ALA A 12 -7.22 17.60 -17.14
CA ALA A 12 -7.56 18.97 -17.47
C ALA A 12 -8.57 19.52 -16.45
N THR A 13 -8.39 20.76 -16.05
CA THR A 13 -9.47 21.56 -15.45
C THR A 13 -10.13 22.35 -16.58
N ILE A 14 -11.45 22.23 -16.71
CA ILE A 14 -12.25 22.85 -17.79
C ILE A 14 -13.35 23.70 -17.15
N SER A 15 -13.53 24.93 -17.64
CA SER A 15 -14.53 25.88 -17.14
C SER A 15 -15.73 25.94 -18.06
N PHE A 16 -16.90 25.60 -17.52
CA PHE A 16 -18.19 25.65 -18.20
C PHE A 16 -18.91 26.94 -17.79
N LYS A 17 -19.37 27.74 -18.76
CA LYS A 17 -20.12 28.96 -18.45
C LYS A 17 -21.53 28.61 -18.00
N ILE A 18 -22.00 29.27 -16.95
CA ILE A 18 -23.39 29.16 -16.49
C ILE A 18 -24.27 29.91 -17.49
N ASP A 19 -25.37 29.29 -17.92
CA ASP A 19 -26.30 29.92 -18.86
C ASP A 19 -27.14 30.98 -18.14
N ALA A 20 -26.88 32.25 -18.46
CA ALA A 20 -27.50 33.43 -17.84
C ALA A 20 -29.03 33.48 -17.96
N ALA A 21 -29.63 32.77 -18.93
CA ALA A 21 -31.09 32.66 -19.04
C ALA A 21 -31.73 31.80 -17.92
N SER A 22 -30.92 31.10 -17.12
CA SER A 22 -31.34 30.21 -16.04
C SER A 22 -30.91 30.64 -14.63
N SER A 23 -30.07 31.67 -14.50
CA SER A 23 -29.62 32.20 -13.20
C SER A 23 -30.60 33.26 -12.66
N PRO A 24 -31.09 33.14 -11.41
CA PRO A 24 -32.03 34.10 -10.83
C PRO A 24 -31.49 35.53 -10.64
N GLN A 25 -30.19 35.79 -10.87
CA GLN A 25 -29.56 37.08 -10.60
C GLN A 25 -29.59 38.10 -11.77
N ALA A 26 -30.15 37.77 -12.94
CA ALA A 26 -30.14 38.68 -14.09
C ALA A 26 -31.15 39.86 -14.05
N ALA A 27 -31.82 40.09 -12.92
CA ALA A 27 -32.78 41.19 -12.77
C ALA A 27 -32.39 42.16 -11.65
N GLY A 28 -31.53 43.13 -11.98
CA GLY A 28 -31.41 44.39 -11.23
C GLY A 28 -30.05 44.67 -10.64
N PHE A 29 -29.14 45.22 -11.44
CA PHE A 29 -28.02 46.01 -10.90
C PHE A 29 -27.80 47.26 -11.74
N ASN A 30 -27.90 48.43 -11.09
CA ASN A 30 -27.68 49.75 -11.66
C ASN A 30 -26.41 50.31 -11.01
N PRO A 31 -25.29 50.51 -11.74
CA PRO A 31 -24.04 50.92 -11.12
C PRO A 31 -24.01 52.45 -10.97
N GLN A 32 -24.27 52.95 -9.76
CA GLN A 32 -23.71 54.22 -9.33
C GLN A 32 -22.45 53.94 -8.52
N ILE A 33 -21.30 54.19 -9.13
CA ILE A 33 -19.99 54.12 -8.51
C ILE A 33 -19.79 55.41 -7.69
N SER A 34 -19.64 55.25 -6.38
CA SER A 34 -19.15 56.28 -5.46
C SER A 34 -17.71 55.92 -5.09
N GLU A 35 -16.74 56.65 -5.64
CA GLU A 35 -15.33 56.50 -5.29
C GLU A 35 -15.03 57.06 -3.89
N SER A 36 -14.38 56.27 -3.05
CA SER A 36 -13.52 56.80 -1.98
C SER A 36 -12.41 55.79 -1.63
N PRO A 37 -11.12 56.17 -1.69
CA PRO A 37 -10.02 55.27 -1.37
C PRO A 37 -9.54 55.44 0.08
N LEU A 38 -9.32 54.32 0.78
CA LEU A 38 -8.47 54.26 1.97
C LEU A 38 -7.37 53.19 1.77
N PRO A 39 -6.13 53.43 2.23
CA PRO A 39 -4.95 52.72 1.73
C PRO A 39 -4.61 51.45 2.52
N LEU A 40 -4.24 50.40 1.79
CA LEU A 40 -3.65 49.17 2.30
C LEU A 40 -2.22 49.45 2.82
N ARG A 41 -1.93 49.05 4.05
CA ARG A 41 -0.56 48.97 4.60
C ARG A 41 0.01 47.57 4.39
N GLU A 42 1.19 47.51 3.80
CA GLU A 42 1.99 46.30 3.58
C GLU A 42 2.29 45.56 4.89
N ARG A 43 2.01 44.25 4.92
CA ARG A 43 2.60 43.31 5.89
C ARG A 43 3.73 42.55 5.20
N ALA A 44 4.94 42.64 5.77
CA ALA A 44 6.13 41.96 5.30
C ALA A 44 5.93 40.43 5.30
N ARG A 45 6.09 39.80 4.13
CA ARG A 45 6.17 38.34 3.99
C ARG A 45 7.61 37.89 4.25
N VAL A 46 7.81 37.03 5.24
CA VAL A 46 9.04 36.24 5.38
C VAL A 46 9.04 35.18 4.28
N ARG A 47 10.10 35.15 3.48
CA ARG A 47 10.24 34.31 2.28
C ARG A 47 10.92 32.99 2.65
N VAL A 48 10.19 31.88 2.63
CA VAL A 48 10.75 30.52 2.70
C VAL A 48 11.13 30.09 1.28
N PRO A 49 12.40 29.71 0.98
CA PRO A 49 12.78 29.24 -0.35
C PRO A 49 12.30 27.80 -0.53
N GLY A 50 11.45 27.54 -1.52
CA GLY A 50 11.04 26.18 -1.92
C GLY A 50 9.53 25.89 -1.91
N ALA A 51 8.67 26.85 -1.53
CA ALA A 51 7.24 26.72 -1.73
C ALA A 51 6.90 26.82 -3.22
N ALA A 52 6.21 25.81 -3.75
CA ALA A 52 5.59 25.83 -5.06
C ALA A 52 4.83 27.14 -5.24
N SER A 53 5.02 27.81 -6.38
CA SER A 53 4.38 29.08 -6.65
C SER A 53 2.87 28.92 -6.54
N SER A 54 2.26 29.74 -5.69
CA SER A 54 0.83 30.02 -5.70
C SER A 54 0.50 30.82 -6.96
N ASP A 55 0.62 30.21 -8.13
CA ASP A 55 0.19 30.76 -9.43
C ASP A 55 -1.23 30.27 -9.76
N ASP A 56 -2.13 30.43 -8.78
CA ASP A 56 -3.58 30.20 -8.94
C ASP A 56 -4.35 31.52 -9.13
N ALA A 57 -3.62 32.61 -9.39
CA ALA A 57 -4.17 33.95 -9.58
C ALA A 57 -3.99 34.43 -11.04
N SER A 58 -4.56 33.71 -12.00
CA SER A 58 -4.84 34.28 -13.33
C SER A 58 -5.97 33.55 -14.06
N LEU A 59 -7.17 33.57 -13.47
CA LEU A 59 -8.43 33.43 -14.20
C LEU A 59 -9.21 34.72 -13.97
N THR A 60 -9.22 35.60 -14.97
CA THR A 60 -9.89 36.91 -14.92
C THR A 60 -11.37 36.82 -15.32
N ALA A 61 -12.09 35.84 -14.79
CA ALA A 61 -13.55 35.76 -14.87
C ALA A 61 -14.09 35.64 -13.43
N ASP A 62 -15.16 36.36 -13.12
CA ASP A 62 -15.80 36.31 -11.81
C ASP A 62 -16.15 34.86 -11.47
N GLN A 63 -15.66 34.34 -10.33
CA GLN A 63 -15.85 32.93 -9.95
C GLN A 63 -17.34 32.54 -9.80
N SER A 64 -18.25 33.52 -9.78
CA SER A 64 -19.70 33.34 -9.77
C SER A 64 -20.32 32.95 -11.13
N GLU A 65 -19.57 32.96 -12.24
CA GLU A 65 -20.12 32.77 -13.59
C GLU A 65 -19.77 31.43 -14.27
N VAL A 66 -18.91 30.60 -13.66
CA VAL A 66 -18.42 29.36 -14.26
C VAL A 66 -18.43 28.17 -13.31
N ILE A 67 -18.65 26.97 -13.85
CA ILE A 67 -18.46 25.69 -13.15
C ILE A 67 -17.16 25.07 -13.67
N SER A 68 -16.15 24.95 -12.80
CA SER A 68 -14.90 24.27 -13.14
C SER A 68 -14.99 22.78 -12.80
N VAL A 69 -14.51 21.92 -13.69
CA VAL A 69 -14.45 20.45 -13.49
C VAL A 69 -13.06 19.93 -13.79
N PHE A 70 -12.62 18.91 -13.06
CA PHE A 70 -11.41 18.15 -13.38
C PHE A 70 -11.76 16.82 -14.06
N THR A 71 -11.03 16.46 -15.11
CA THR A 71 -11.17 15.17 -15.80
C THR A 71 -9.82 14.61 -16.25
N THR A 72 -9.63 13.29 -16.14
CA THR A 72 -8.51 12.54 -16.74
C THR A 72 -8.82 12.05 -18.16
N ARG A 73 -10.05 12.30 -18.62
CA ARG A 73 -10.58 11.96 -19.95
C ARG A 73 -11.04 13.21 -20.71
N PRO A 74 -10.18 14.22 -20.93
CA PRO A 74 -10.55 15.36 -21.75
C PRO A 74 -10.85 14.94 -23.20
N ASP A 75 -10.33 13.82 -23.67
CA ASP A 75 -10.67 13.20 -24.97
C ASP A 75 -12.17 12.94 -25.16
N THR A 76 -12.95 12.84 -24.09
CA THR A 76 -14.39 12.55 -24.18
C THR A 76 -15.27 13.79 -23.98
N ILE A 77 -14.71 15.01 -24.06
CA ILE A 77 -15.40 16.26 -23.70
C ILE A 77 -16.63 16.58 -24.55
N TYR A 78 -16.69 16.11 -25.80
CA TYR A 78 -17.86 16.23 -26.66
C TYR A 78 -19.02 15.31 -26.24
N GLY A 79 -18.74 14.29 -25.41
CA GLY A 79 -19.73 13.37 -24.89
C GLY A 79 -20.39 13.84 -23.60
N VAL A 80 -20.11 15.06 -23.14
CA VAL A 80 -20.70 15.62 -21.91
C VAL A 80 -22.16 15.96 -22.13
N THR A 81 -23.06 15.33 -21.38
CA THR A 81 -24.51 15.55 -21.50
C THR A 81 -25.18 16.09 -20.25
N PHE A 82 -24.47 16.15 -19.12
CA PHE A 82 -24.91 16.77 -17.88
C PHE A 82 -23.71 17.12 -17.01
N MET A 83 -23.93 17.92 -15.97
CA MET A 83 -22.95 18.18 -14.92
C MET A 83 -23.52 17.81 -13.57
N VAL A 84 -22.67 17.39 -12.63
CA VAL A 84 -23.09 17.07 -11.26
C VAL A 84 -22.19 17.77 -10.26
N LEU A 85 -22.81 18.50 -9.33
CA LEU A 85 -22.16 19.17 -8.21
C LEU A 85 -22.32 18.34 -6.93
N ALA A 86 -21.31 18.38 -6.07
CA ALA A 86 -21.45 17.88 -4.70
C ALA A 86 -22.54 18.68 -3.95
N PRO A 87 -23.30 18.07 -3.02
CA PRO A 87 -24.31 18.75 -2.20
C PRO A 87 -23.76 19.95 -1.42
N GLU A 88 -22.49 19.90 -1.04
CA GLU A 88 -21.80 20.97 -0.28
C GLU A 88 -21.14 22.02 -1.18
N HIS A 89 -21.30 21.93 -2.50
CA HIS A 89 -20.61 22.80 -3.45
C HIS A 89 -21.12 24.26 -3.38
N PRO A 90 -20.24 25.28 -3.33
CA PRO A 90 -20.65 26.68 -3.12
C PRO A 90 -21.66 27.22 -4.15
N LEU A 91 -21.58 26.76 -5.41
CA LEU A 91 -22.49 27.20 -6.48
C LEU A 91 -23.90 26.59 -6.41
N VAL A 92 -24.16 25.60 -5.54
CA VAL A 92 -25.48 24.95 -5.48
C VAL A 92 -26.57 25.96 -5.15
N ASP A 93 -26.29 26.88 -4.23
CA ASP A 93 -27.27 27.89 -3.81
C ASP A 93 -27.61 28.87 -4.95
N SER A 94 -26.60 29.35 -5.68
CA SER A 94 -26.82 30.30 -6.78
C SER A 94 -27.44 29.67 -8.03
N LEU A 95 -27.16 28.39 -8.29
CA LEU A 95 -27.66 27.65 -9.46
C LEU A 95 -29.06 27.06 -9.26
N THR A 96 -29.56 26.98 -8.04
CA THR A 96 -30.86 26.36 -7.80
C THR A 96 -31.99 27.35 -8.09
N THR A 97 -32.86 27.04 -9.05
CA THR A 97 -34.00 27.92 -9.38
C THR A 97 -35.06 27.89 -8.26
N PRO A 98 -35.88 28.94 -8.11
CA PRO A 98 -36.92 28.97 -7.08
C PRO A 98 -37.86 27.75 -7.10
N GLU A 99 -38.17 27.22 -8.28
CA GLU A 99 -39.06 26.07 -8.47
C GLU A 99 -38.44 24.75 -7.99
N ARG A 100 -37.10 24.65 -7.98
CA ARG A 100 -36.35 23.45 -7.57
C ARG A 100 -35.78 23.53 -6.16
N ARG A 101 -35.82 24.71 -5.54
CA ARG A 101 -35.24 24.98 -4.21
C ARG A 101 -35.61 23.94 -3.15
N ALA A 102 -36.91 23.70 -2.96
CA ALA A 102 -37.39 22.78 -1.94
C ALA A 102 -36.89 21.34 -2.15
N GLU A 103 -36.79 20.90 -3.40
CA GLU A 103 -36.31 19.55 -3.76
C GLU A 103 -34.79 19.42 -3.52
N VAL A 104 -34.02 20.44 -3.91
CA VAL A 104 -32.56 20.47 -3.73
C VAL A 104 -32.19 20.56 -2.25
N ASP A 105 -32.83 21.43 -1.47
CA ASP A 105 -32.53 21.59 -0.04
C ASP A 105 -32.82 20.29 0.73
N ALA A 106 -33.92 19.61 0.40
CA ALA A 106 -34.24 18.31 0.99
C ALA A 106 -33.18 17.25 0.66
N TYR A 107 -32.66 17.27 -0.57
CA TYR A 107 -31.60 16.36 -1.01
C TYR A 107 -30.26 16.62 -0.29
N ILE A 108 -29.88 17.88 -0.12
CA ILE A 108 -28.66 18.26 0.62
C ILE A 108 -28.73 17.78 2.07
N GLU A 109 -29.87 18.00 2.74
CA GLU A 109 -30.08 17.55 4.12
C GLU A 109 -30.05 16.02 4.25
N GLN A 110 -30.56 15.30 3.26
CA GLN A 110 -30.43 13.84 3.22
C GLN A 110 -28.96 13.41 3.06
N ALA A 111 -28.22 14.04 2.14
CA ALA A 111 -26.82 13.70 1.88
C ALA A 111 -25.91 13.98 3.07
N ARG A 112 -26.17 15.05 3.84
CA ARG A 112 -25.43 15.40 5.07
C ARG A 112 -25.51 14.36 6.18
N ARG A 113 -26.54 13.51 6.16
CA ARG A 113 -26.72 12.42 7.15
C ARG A 113 -25.96 11.15 6.77
N GLN A 114 -25.28 11.16 5.63
CA GLN A 114 -24.52 10.03 5.11
C GLN A 114 -23.03 10.35 5.15
N THR A 115 -22.25 9.35 5.52
CA THR A 115 -20.79 9.42 5.44
C THR A 115 -20.33 9.40 3.98
N GLU A 116 -19.12 9.90 3.70
CA GLU A 116 -18.51 9.78 2.36
C GLU A 116 -18.48 8.32 1.90
N ILE A 117 -18.18 7.37 2.80
CA ILE A 117 -18.13 5.93 2.49
C ILE A 117 -19.49 5.44 2.00
N GLU A 118 -20.57 5.76 2.72
CA GLU A 118 -21.93 5.40 2.33
C GLU A 118 -22.33 6.07 1.00
N ARG A 119 -21.88 7.30 0.74
CA ARG A 119 -22.14 8.01 -0.52
C ARG A 119 -21.42 7.39 -1.71
N THR A 120 -20.19 6.92 -1.54
CA THR A 120 -19.37 6.35 -2.61
C THR A 120 -19.44 4.84 -2.74
N ALA A 121 -20.30 4.17 -1.95
CA ALA A 121 -20.46 2.72 -2.02
C ALA A 121 -20.82 2.26 -3.45
N ALA A 122 -20.18 1.18 -3.90
CA ALA A 122 -20.29 0.71 -5.29
C ALA A 122 -21.70 0.21 -5.61
N ASP A 123 -22.36 -0.43 -4.65
CA ASP A 123 -23.71 -0.98 -4.71
C ASP A 123 -24.83 0.07 -4.53
N LYS A 124 -24.47 1.29 -4.11
CA LYS A 124 -25.45 2.36 -3.95
C LYS A 124 -25.84 2.95 -5.30
N THR A 125 -27.15 2.91 -5.58
CA THR A 125 -27.75 3.59 -6.73
C THR A 125 -27.43 5.07 -6.73
N LYS A 126 -26.90 5.58 -7.83
CA LYS A 126 -26.59 7.00 -7.97
C LYS A 126 -27.87 7.83 -8.02
N THR A 127 -27.92 8.89 -7.22
CA THR A 127 -29.07 9.78 -7.13
C THR A 127 -28.63 11.22 -7.36
N GLY A 128 -29.57 12.04 -7.80
CA GLY A 128 -29.38 13.49 -7.90
C GLY A 128 -30.68 14.22 -8.19
N VAL A 129 -30.63 15.54 -8.01
CA VAL A 129 -31.75 16.46 -8.22
C VAL A 129 -31.31 17.55 -9.21
N PHE A 130 -32.17 17.83 -10.18
CA PHE A 130 -31.92 18.88 -11.17
C PHE A 130 -32.04 20.26 -10.52
N THR A 131 -31.04 21.11 -10.70
CA THR A 131 -31.01 22.47 -10.11
C THR A 131 -31.99 23.43 -10.78
N GLY A 132 -32.44 23.13 -12.00
CA GLY A 132 -33.16 24.09 -12.85
C GLY A 132 -32.23 24.90 -13.76
N SER A 133 -30.92 24.84 -13.53
CA SER A 133 -29.91 25.58 -14.29
C SER A 133 -29.17 24.74 -15.32
N TYR A 134 -28.63 25.42 -16.31
CA TYR A 134 -27.83 24.84 -17.38
C TYR A 134 -26.43 25.46 -17.41
N ALA A 135 -25.47 24.70 -17.90
CA ALA A 135 -24.14 25.18 -18.27
C ALA A 135 -23.91 24.96 -19.77
N VAL A 136 -22.93 25.64 -20.34
CA VAL A 136 -22.56 25.52 -21.76
C VAL A 136 -21.24 24.77 -21.89
N ASN A 137 -21.24 23.70 -22.67
CA ASN A 137 -20.02 22.98 -23.03
C ASN A 137 -19.15 23.88 -23.93
N PRO A 138 -17.93 24.28 -23.52
CA PRO A 138 -17.12 25.23 -24.27
C PRO A 138 -16.57 24.67 -25.59
N TYR A 139 -16.62 23.34 -25.79
CA TYR A 139 -16.14 22.68 -27.02
C TYR A 139 -17.23 22.49 -28.08
N SER A 140 -18.42 22.07 -27.67
CA SER A 140 -19.54 21.84 -28.60
C SER A 140 -20.52 23.00 -28.68
N GLY A 141 -20.59 23.84 -27.64
CA GLY A 141 -21.61 24.87 -27.48
C GLY A 141 -22.94 24.36 -26.93
N ASP A 142 -23.03 23.06 -26.61
CA ASP A 142 -24.27 22.45 -26.13
C ASP A 142 -24.64 22.93 -24.73
N ARG A 143 -25.96 23.08 -24.50
CA ARG A 143 -26.52 23.36 -23.18
C ARG A 143 -26.69 22.05 -22.41
N VAL A 144 -26.02 21.92 -21.27
CA VAL A 144 -26.03 20.73 -20.43
C VAL A 144 -26.72 21.02 -19.07
N PRO A 145 -27.67 20.20 -18.62
CA PRO A 145 -28.34 20.38 -17.33
C PRO A 145 -27.38 20.15 -16.15
N VAL A 146 -27.53 20.95 -15.09
CA VAL A 146 -26.73 20.84 -13.86
C VAL A 146 -27.55 20.17 -12.75
N TYR A 147 -27.01 19.10 -12.20
CA TYR A 147 -27.58 18.32 -11.09
C TYR A 147 -26.76 18.49 -9.81
N VAL A 148 -27.38 18.19 -8.68
CA VAL A 148 -26.70 17.94 -7.40
C VAL A 148 -26.75 16.44 -7.14
N GLY A 149 -25.61 15.80 -6.88
CA GLY A 149 -25.50 14.35 -6.70
C GLY A 149 -24.52 13.98 -5.59
N ASP A 150 -24.88 13.00 -4.77
CA ASP A 150 -24.17 12.68 -3.53
C ASP A 150 -22.90 11.85 -3.77
N TYR A 151 -22.80 11.19 -4.93
CA TYR A 151 -21.61 10.45 -5.37
C TYR A 151 -20.44 11.35 -5.78
N VAL A 152 -20.67 12.66 -5.93
CA VAL A 152 -19.63 13.67 -6.13
C VAL A 152 -19.18 14.20 -4.78
N LEU A 153 -17.87 14.27 -4.56
CA LEU A 153 -17.26 14.69 -3.29
C LEU A 153 -16.71 16.11 -3.42
N ALA A 154 -17.14 17.03 -2.54
CA ALA A 154 -16.65 18.41 -2.52
C ALA A 154 -15.14 18.51 -2.27
N THR A 155 -14.57 17.53 -1.58
CA THR A 155 -13.15 17.46 -1.22
C THR A 155 -12.27 16.80 -2.30
N TYR A 156 -12.82 16.46 -3.47
CA TYR A 156 -12.07 15.84 -4.57
C TYR A 156 -12.24 16.62 -5.87
N GLY A 157 -11.13 16.96 -6.52
CA GLY A 157 -11.13 17.83 -7.69
C GLY A 157 -11.70 19.20 -7.34
N SER A 158 -12.64 19.70 -8.15
CA SER A 158 -13.36 20.95 -7.91
C SER A 158 -14.69 20.77 -7.17
N GLY A 159 -15.04 19.55 -6.75
CA GLY A 159 -16.38 19.25 -6.22
C GLY A 159 -17.49 19.24 -7.28
N ALA A 160 -17.11 19.21 -8.56
CA ALA A 160 -17.99 19.12 -9.71
C ALA A 160 -17.43 18.16 -10.75
N VAL A 161 -18.30 17.42 -11.45
CA VAL A 161 -17.92 16.50 -12.53
C VAL A 161 -18.73 16.76 -13.80
N MET A 162 -18.11 16.48 -14.94
CA MET A 162 -18.78 16.43 -16.23
C MET A 162 -19.25 14.99 -16.49
N GLY A 163 -20.53 14.80 -16.77
CA GLY A 163 -21.12 13.49 -17.01
C GLY A 163 -20.93 13.05 -18.45
N VAL A 164 -20.16 11.98 -18.69
CA VAL A 164 -19.88 11.41 -20.02
C VAL A 164 -20.38 9.97 -20.09
N PRO A 165 -21.70 9.76 -20.22
CA PRO A 165 -22.30 8.46 -19.94
C PRO A 165 -21.87 7.31 -20.86
N ALA A 166 -21.44 7.55 -22.09
CA ALA A 166 -20.94 6.45 -22.94
C ALA A 166 -19.59 5.87 -22.47
N HIS A 167 -18.85 6.60 -21.62
CA HIS A 167 -17.45 6.31 -21.31
C HIS A 167 -17.10 6.35 -19.81
N ASP A 168 -18.10 6.48 -18.92
CA ASP A 168 -17.98 6.30 -17.47
C ASP A 168 -19.21 5.54 -16.94
N GLU A 169 -18.96 4.48 -16.16
CA GLU A 169 -20.03 3.60 -15.66
C GLU A 169 -21.01 4.31 -14.74
N ARG A 170 -20.53 5.22 -13.87
CA ARG A 170 -21.38 5.95 -12.92
C ARG A 170 -22.26 6.94 -13.68
N ASP A 171 -21.69 7.59 -14.69
CA ASP A 171 -22.42 8.52 -15.53
C ASP A 171 -23.46 7.80 -16.38
N PHE A 172 -23.15 6.60 -16.89
CA PHE A 172 -24.09 5.77 -17.65
C PHE A 172 -25.33 5.40 -16.84
N GLU A 173 -25.13 4.91 -15.61
CA GLU A 173 -26.24 4.57 -14.70
C GLU A 173 -27.10 5.80 -14.38
N PHE A 174 -26.46 6.94 -14.13
CA PHE A 174 -27.14 8.20 -13.88
C PHE A 174 -27.95 8.63 -15.11
N ALA A 175 -27.35 8.65 -16.29
CA ALA A 175 -28.01 9.04 -17.53
C ALA A 175 -29.21 8.14 -17.87
N ARG A 176 -29.07 6.82 -17.73
CA ARG A 176 -30.17 5.85 -17.91
C ARG A 176 -31.33 6.14 -16.97
N LYS A 177 -31.05 6.42 -15.70
CA LYS A 177 -32.07 6.68 -14.68
C LYS A 177 -32.85 7.97 -14.95
N TYR A 178 -32.17 9.02 -15.41
CA TYR A 178 -32.77 10.34 -15.63
C TYR A 178 -33.14 10.61 -17.10
N GLY A 179 -32.99 9.62 -17.99
CA GLY A 179 -33.34 9.74 -19.41
C GLY A 179 -32.48 10.75 -20.18
N LEU A 180 -31.20 10.86 -19.83
CA LEU A 180 -30.24 11.77 -20.47
C LEU A 180 -29.62 11.12 -21.72
N SER A 181 -29.12 11.94 -22.64
CA SER A 181 -28.46 11.45 -23.86
C SER A 181 -27.14 10.74 -23.56
N ILE A 182 -26.80 9.72 -24.38
CA ILE A 182 -25.61 8.88 -24.21
C ILE A 182 -24.80 8.84 -25.53
N PRO A 183 -24.26 10.00 -25.98
CA PRO A 183 -23.51 10.08 -27.22
C PRO A 183 -22.20 9.31 -27.11
N VAL A 184 -21.91 8.49 -28.13
CA VAL A 184 -20.63 7.80 -28.25
C VAL A 184 -19.62 8.75 -28.89
N VAL A 185 -18.53 9.04 -28.19
CA VAL A 185 -17.45 9.91 -28.67
C VAL A 185 -16.09 9.22 -28.79
N ILE A 186 -15.99 7.98 -28.32
CA ILE A 186 -14.84 7.10 -28.54
C ILE A 186 -15.34 5.79 -29.14
N SER A 187 -14.86 5.48 -30.35
CA SER A 187 -15.08 4.19 -31.01
C SER A 187 -13.96 3.22 -30.63
N PRO A 188 -14.28 1.93 -30.37
CA PRO A 188 -13.26 0.89 -30.30
C PRO A 188 -12.39 0.86 -31.58
N PRO A 189 -11.12 0.42 -31.50
CA PRO A 189 -10.27 0.24 -32.68
C PRO A 189 -10.87 -0.76 -33.68
N ASP A 190 -10.73 -0.54 -35.00
CA ASP A 190 -11.17 -1.54 -36.01
C ASP A 190 -10.27 -2.78 -35.89
N PRO A 191 -10.83 -3.99 -35.62
CA PRO A 191 -10.06 -5.23 -35.54
C PRO A 191 -9.31 -5.61 -36.83
N ARG A 192 -9.60 -4.94 -37.96
CA ARG A 192 -9.07 -5.25 -39.29
C ARG A 192 -8.04 -4.24 -39.80
N ASP A 193 -7.72 -3.20 -39.02
CA ASP A 193 -6.68 -2.23 -39.37
C ASP A 193 -5.33 -2.61 -38.73
N PRO A 194 -4.35 -3.14 -39.50
CA PRO A 194 -3.05 -3.55 -38.99
C PRO A 194 -2.14 -2.37 -38.62
N SER A 195 -2.55 -1.12 -38.83
CA SER A 195 -1.83 0.09 -38.40
C SER A 195 -2.23 0.59 -37.01
N GLY A 196 -3.32 0.06 -36.43
CA GLY A 196 -3.82 0.38 -35.11
C GLY A 196 -2.98 -0.24 -34.00
N VAL A 197 -1.94 0.45 -33.57
CA VAL A 197 -1.18 0.06 -32.37
C VAL A 197 -2.11 0.23 -31.17
N GLY A 198 -2.65 -0.87 -30.64
CA GLY A 198 -3.30 -0.87 -29.34
C GLY A 198 -2.30 -0.36 -28.31
N VAL A 199 -2.65 0.72 -27.61
CA VAL A 199 -1.86 1.28 -26.52
C VAL A 199 -2.55 0.96 -25.20
N ASP A 200 -1.81 0.47 -24.21
CA ASP A 200 -2.34 0.26 -22.87
C ASP A 200 -2.69 1.61 -22.19
N ALA A 201 -3.29 1.55 -20.99
CA ALA A 201 -3.69 2.73 -20.23
C ALA A 201 -2.51 3.68 -19.90
N GLU A 202 -1.28 3.18 -20.04
CA GLU A 202 0.00 3.87 -19.84
C GLU A 202 0.68 4.32 -21.14
N GLY A 203 0.03 4.16 -22.30
CA GLY A 203 0.53 4.63 -23.59
C GLY A 203 1.60 3.74 -24.23
N ARG A 204 1.73 2.47 -23.81
CA ARG A 204 2.69 1.52 -24.37
C ARG A 204 2.04 0.69 -25.46
N ALA A 205 2.76 0.49 -26.57
CA ALA A 205 2.35 -0.38 -27.65
C ALA A 205 2.19 -1.83 -27.16
N THR A 206 0.99 -2.39 -27.24
CA THR A 206 0.75 -3.82 -27.02
C THR A 206 0.88 -4.56 -28.35
N PRO A 207 1.68 -5.63 -28.45
CA PRO A 207 1.58 -6.57 -29.56
C PRO A 207 0.22 -7.28 -29.47
N HIS A 208 -0.45 -7.50 -30.60
CA HIS A 208 -1.62 -8.38 -30.65
C HIS A 208 -1.28 -9.72 -30.00
N SER A 209 -1.87 -9.99 -28.83
CA SER A 209 -1.85 -11.33 -28.27
C SER A 209 -2.81 -12.19 -29.09
N ASP A 210 -2.23 -13.14 -29.82
CA ASP A 210 -2.92 -14.23 -30.48
C ASP A 210 -3.59 -15.10 -29.38
N GLN A 211 -4.80 -14.73 -28.97
CA GLN A 211 -5.64 -15.55 -28.10
C GLN A 211 -7.08 -15.57 -28.61
N SER A 212 -7.41 -16.70 -29.21
CA SER A 212 -8.76 -17.19 -29.45
C SER A 212 -9.65 -17.00 -28.20
N VAL A 213 -10.54 -16.00 -28.24
CA VAL A 213 -11.68 -15.94 -27.32
C VAL A 213 -12.77 -16.83 -27.92
N ALA A 214 -13.10 -17.89 -27.19
CA ALA A 214 -14.19 -18.80 -27.51
C ALA A 214 -15.52 -18.03 -27.58
N ALA A 215 -16.25 -18.23 -28.68
CA ALA A 215 -17.57 -17.69 -28.89
C ALA A 215 -18.57 -18.21 -27.83
N GLY A 216 -19.15 -17.29 -27.06
CA GLY A 216 -20.40 -17.53 -26.31
C GLY A 216 -21.62 -17.45 -27.25
N PRO A 217 -22.77 -18.07 -26.88
CA PRO A 217 -23.86 -18.32 -27.80
C PRO A 217 -24.71 -17.06 -27.98
N GLY A 218 -24.53 -16.38 -29.11
CA GLY A 218 -25.29 -15.19 -29.48
C GLY A 218 -24.83 -14.65 -30.81
N GLY A 219 -24.83 -15.49 -31.84
CA GLY A 219 -24.45 -15.07 -33.19
C GLY A 219 -25.44 -14.06 -33.75
N VAL A 220 -24.99 -12.82 -33.94
CA VAL A 220 -25.62 -11.87 -34.85
C VAL A 220 -24.82 -11.92 -36.16
N GLY A 221 -25.52 -12.26 -37.25
CA GLY A 221 -24.93 -12.52 -38.56
C GLY A 221 -24.17 -11.32 -39.12
N VAL A 222 -23.04 -11.62 -39.75
CA VAL A 222 -22.22 -10.66 -40.50
C VAL A 222 -22.84 -10.50 -41.88
N GLU A 223 -23.36 -9.31 -42.19
CA GLU A 223 -23.54 -8.89 -43.58
C GLU A 223 -22.29 -8.16 -44.07
N ALA A 224 -21.88 -8.54 -45.28
CA ALA A 224 -20.65 -8.13 -45.93
C ALA A 224 -20.90 -6.93 -46.83
N GLU A 225 -20.72 -5.70 -46.35
CA GLU A 225 -20.33 -4.54 -47.17
C GLU A 225 -19.55 -3.54 -46.28
N GLY A 226 -18.45 -2.98 -46.81
CA GLY A 226 -17.49 -2.14 -46.09
C GLY A 226 -18.01 -0.74 -45.71
N ARG A 227 -18.97 -0.67 -44.79
CA ARG A 227 -19.36 0.54 -44.07
C ARG A 227 -19.28 0.27 -42.57
N ALA A 228 -18.55 1.11 -41.85
CA ALA A 228 -18.65 1.17 -40.39
C ALA A 228 -20.14 1.35 -40.03
N THR A 229 -20.68 0.45 -39.24
CA THR A 229 -22.04 0.55 -38.74
C THR A 229 -22.14 1.85 -37.95
N PRO A 230 -23.14 2.71 -38.17
CA PRO A 230 -23.31 3.91 -37.36
C PRO A 230 -23.40 3.49 -35.89
N LEU A 231 -22.49 3.99 -35.06
CA LEU A 231 -22.57 3.80 -33.61
C LEU A 231 -23.89 4.42 -33.14
N SER A 232 -24.70 3.64 -32.43
CA SER A 232 -25.95 4.11 -31.85
C SER A 232 -25.68 5.25 -30.86
N ASP A 233 -26.48 6.32 -30.92
CA ASP A 233 -26.51 7.41 -29.91
C ASP A 233 -27.05 6.95 -28.53
N GLN A 234 -27.38 5.67 -28.40
CA GLN A 234 -27.81 5.00 -27.18
C GLN A 234 -27.14 3.61 -27.12
N PRO A 235 -25.89 3.51 -26.66
CA PRO A 235 -25.21 2.24 -26.53
C PRO A 235 -25.84 1.36 -25.43
N GLU A 236 -25.80 0.04 -25.64
CA GLU A 236 -26.27 -0.93 -24.65
C GLU A 236 -25.29 -1.11 -23.47
N ALA A 237 -24.01 -0.80 -23.68
CA ALA A 237 -22.94 -0.92 -22.70
C ALA A 237 -21.96 0.26 -22.76
N VAL A 238 -21.24 0.48 -21.67
CA VAL A 238 -20.20 1.52 -21.52
C VAL A 238 -18.91 1.07 -22.21
N TYR A 239 -18.20 1.99 -22.85
CA TYR A 239 -16.87 1.75 -23.39
C TYR A 239 -15.84 2.67 -22.74
N ILE A 240 -14.98 2.11 -21.88
CA ILE A 240 -14.02 2.88 -21.07
C ILE A 240 -12.60 2.88 -21.66
N ASP A 241 -12.28 1.96 -22.56
CA ASP A 241 -10.93 1.75 -23.08
C ASP A 241 -10.50 2.84 -24.09
N PRO A 242 -9.18 2.97 -24.35
CA PRO A 242 -8.69 3.82 -25.43
C PRO A 242 -9.23 3.37 -26.81
N GLY A 243 -9.65 4.34 -27.60
CA GLY A 243 -10.11 4.13 -28.97
C GLY A 243 -9.86 5.34 -29.87
N ILE A 244 -10.64 5.47 -30.94
CA ILE A 244 -10.61 6.60 -31.87
C ILE A 244 -11.71 7.59 -31.52
N MET A 245 -11.38 8.88 -31.45
CA MET A 245 -12.34 9.95 -31.23
C MET A 245 -13.30 10.05 -32.42
N VAL A 246 -14.59 10.07 -32.14
CA VAL A 246 -15.70 10.23 -33.10
C VAL A 246 -16.70 11.22 -32.53
N ASN A 247 -17.56 11.82 -33.37
CA ASN A 247 -18.54 12.81 -32.93
C ASN A 247 -17.95 13.93 -32.04
N SER A 248 -16.69 14.30 -32.30
CA SER A 248 -15.83 15.14 -31.47
C SER A 248 -15.31 16.37 -32.24
N GLY A 249 -16.03 16.78 -33.28
CA GLY A 249 -15.74 17.98 -34.06
C GLY A 249 -14.34 17.95 -34.69
N PRO A 250 -13.45 18.91 -34.39
CA PRO A 250 -12.12 18.98 -35.00
C PRO A 250 -11.17 17.85 -34.58
N PHE A 251 -11.56 17.02 -33.62
CA PHE A 251 -10.73 15.92 -33.10
C PHE A 251 -11.10 14.55 -33.69
N ASP A 252 -12.12 14.47 -34.54
CA ASP A 252 -12.55 13.22 -35.18
C ASP A 252 -11.40 12.51 -35.90
N GLY A 253 -11.30 11.20 -35.72
CA GLY A 253 -10.25 10.34 -36.27
C GLY A 253 -8.95 10.32 -35.47
N THR A 254 -8.83 11.10 -34.39
CA THR A 254 -7.63 11.11 -33.54
C THR A 254 -7.67 9.96 -32.53
N PRO A 255 -6.57 9.22 -32.31
CA PRO A 255 -6.47 8.28 -31.19
C PRO A 255 -6.66 8.99 -29.85
N SER A 256 -7.55 8.48 -29.00
CA SER A 256 -7.96 9.09 -27.72
C SER A 256 -6.79 9.51 -26.82
N VAL A 257 -5.74 8.70 -26.71
CA VAL A 257 -4.54 9.00 -25.90
C VAL A 257 -3.83 10.27 -26.40
N GLU A 258 -3.63 10.40 -27.71
CA GLU A 258 -3.04 11.59 -28.33
C GLU A 258 -4.02 12.78 -28.29
N GLY A 259 -5.31 12.48 -28.47
CA GLY A 259 -6.42 13.42 -28.43
C GLY A 259 -6.50 14.21 -27.13
N LYS A 260 -6.18 13.59 -25.98
CA LYS A 260 -6.16 14.28 -24.68
C LYS A 260 -5.31 15.56 -24.71
N ALA A 261 -4.09 15.47 -25.23
CA ALA A 261 -3.19 16.62 -25.31
C ALA A 261 -3.67 17.68 -26.30
N ALA A 262 -4.30 17.26 -27.41
CA ALA A 262 -4.89 18.17 -28.39
C ALA A 262 -6.08 18.95 -27.83
N VAL A 263 -6.97 18.26 -27.10
CA VAL A 263 -8.15 18.86 -26.45
C VAL A 263 -7.73 19.87 -25.37
N ILE A 264 -6.74 19.51 -24.53
CA ILE A 264 -6.21 20.41 -23.50
C ILE A 264 -5.66 21.69 -24.13
N ARG A 265 -4.75 21.56 -25.10
CA ARG A 265 -4.13 22.69 -25.79
C ARG A 265 -5.17 23.59 -26.46
N HIS A 266 -6.18 23.01 -27.09
CA HIS A 266 -7.26 23.78 -27.71
C HIS A 266 -8.02 24.67 -26.71
N GLY A 267 -8.26 24.14 -25.50
CA GLY A 267 -8.93 24.88 -24.44
C GLY A 267 -8.03 25.89 -23.73
N GLU A 268 -6.73 25.63 -23.63
CA GLU A 268 -5.72 26.58 -23.15
C GLU A 268 -5.59 27.79 -24.08
N GLU A 269 -5.49 27.56 -25.39
CA GLU A 269 -5.42 28.62 -26.41
C GLU A 269 -6.65 29.55 -26.38
N ARG A 270 -7.80 29.05 -25.92
CA ARG A 270 -9.07 29.79 -25.83
C ARG A 270 -9.40 30.24 -24.40
N GLY A 271 -8.54 29.93 -23.43
CA GLY A 271 -8.65 30.41 -22.05
C GLY A 271 -9.75 29.78 -21.20
N PHE A 272 -10.28 28.61 -21.57
CA PHE A 272 -11.32 27.92 -20.78
C PHE A 272 -10.89 26.55 -20.22
N ALA A 273 -9.68 26.06 -20.55
CA ALA A 273 -9.11 24.87 -19.95
C ALA A 273 -7.63 25.05 -19.59
N ARG A 274 -7.13 24.21 -18.67
CA ARG A 274 -5.72 24.14 -18.29
C ARG A 274 -5.32 22.71 -17.94
N GLY A 275 -4.17 22.25 -18.44
CA GLY A 275 -3.56 20.99 -18.00
C GLY A 275 -3.31 21.02 -16.50
N THR A 276 -3.84 20.04 -15.77
CA THR A 276 -3.84 20.03 -14.30
C THR A 276 -3.41 18.65 -13.78
N ILE A 277 -2.61 18.65 -12.72
CA ILE A 277 -2.27 17.46 -11.96
C ILE A 277 -3.04 17.53 -10.64
N THR A 278 -3.77 16.46 -10.33
CA THR A 278 -4.46 16.31 -9.05
C THR A 278 -3.94 15.09 -8.31
N TYR A 279 -4.21 15.06 -7.00
CA TYR A 279 -3.86 13.95 -6.15
C TYR A 279 -5.11 13.48 -5.41
N ARG A 280 -5.27 12.16 -5.27
CA ARG A 280 -6.25 11.58 -4.36
C ARG A 280 -5.88 11.84 -2.90
N LEU A 281 -4.58 11.92 -2.61
CA LEU A 281 -4.08 12.24 -1.28
C LEU A 281 -4.66 13.58 -0.81
N ARG A 282 -5.16 13.60 0.43
CA ARG A 282 -5.58 14.81 1.12
C ARG A 282 -4.52 15.21 2.15
N ASP A 283 -4.57 16.46 2.57
CA ASP A 283 -3.76 16.91 3.70
C ASP A 283 -4.08 16.11 4.97
N TRP A 284 -3.08 15.98 5.82
CA TRP A 284 -3.19 15.21 7.05
C TRP A 284 -3.85 16.05 8.15
N LEU A 285 -5.11 15.72 8.45
CA LEU A 285 -5.81 16.25 9.62
C LEU A 285 -5.19 15.67 10.90
N ILE A 286 -4.35 16.45 11.59
CA ILE A 286 -3.68 16.02 12.83
C ILE A 286 -4.48 16.33 14.10
N SER A 287 -5.43 17.26 14.10
CA SER A 287 -6.18 17.64 15.31
C SER A 287 -7.22 16.59 15.70
N ARG A 288 -7.30 16.29 17.00
CA ARG A 288 -8.26 15.33 17.58
C ARG A 288 -8.95 15.96 18.78
N GLN A 289 -10.29 15.88 18.81
CA GLN A 289 -11.11 16.29 19.95
C GLN A 289 -11.08 15.21 21.04
N ARG A 290 -9.88 14.92 21.57
CA ARG A 290 -9.59 13.89 22.57
C ARG A 290 -8.66 14.49 23.62
N TYR A 291 -8.68 13.90 24.81
CA TYR A 291 -7.77 14.29 25.89
C TYR A 291 -6.40 13.62 25.77
N TRP A 292 -6.36 12.31 25.50
CA TRP A 292 -5.11 11.54 25.52
C TRP A 292 -4.34 11.67 24.20
N GLY A 293 -3.52 12.72 24.11
CA GLY A 293 -2.62 12.97 22.99
C GLY A 293 -1.72 14.18 23.26
N THR A 294 -0.75 14.42 22.39
CA THR A 294 0.19 15.55 22.52
C THR A 294 -0.56 16.88 22.30
N PRO A 295 -0.58 17.81 23.27
CA PRO A 295 -1.23 19.12 23.08
C PRO A 295 -0.62 19.89 21.91
N ILE A 296 -1.47 20.49 21.07
CA ILE A 296 -1.02 21.32 19.95
C ILE A 296 -0.53 22.67 20.51
N PRO A 297 0.73 23.08 20.25
CA PRO A 297 1.34 24.27 20.88
C PRO A 297 0.90 25.58 20.21
N ILE A 298 -0.41 25.85 20.19
CA ILE A 298 -1.05 27.02 19.58
C ILE A 298 -1.92 27.76 20.61
N ILE A 299 -1.96 29.08 20.51
CA ILE A 299 -2.80 30.00 21.27
C ILE A 299 -3.65 30.83 20.31
N TYR A 300 -4.94 30.96 20.60
CA TYR A 300 -5.89 31.83 19.91
C TYR A 300 -6.07 33.14 20.67
N CYS A 301 -5.50 34.21 20.14
CA CYS A 301 -5.61 35.57 20.68
C CYS A 301 -6.68 36.38 19.90
N PRO A 302 -7.59 37.10 20.58
CA PRO A 302 -8.57 37.94 19.90
C PRO A 302 -7.94 39.13 19.14
N ASN A 303 -6.74 39.56 19.52
CA ASN A 303 -6.04 40.70 18.90
C ASN A 303 -5.06 40.26 17.80
N ASP A 304 -4.32 39.17 18.03
CA ASP A 304 -3.21 38.74 17.17
C ASP A 304 -3.55 37.52 16.30
N GLY A 305 -4.69 36.87 16.55
CA GLY A 305 -5.11 35.65 15.84
C GLY A 305 -4.39 34.40 16.36
N ILE A 306 -3.85 33.59 15.44
CA ILE A 306 -3.18 32.32 15.76
C ILE A 306 -1.71 32.59 16.11
N VAL A 307 -1.32 32.29 17.35
CA VAL A 307 0.01 32.54 17.90
C VAL A 307 0.62 31.22 18.39
N PRO A 308 1.86 30.85 17.99
CA PRO A 308 2.52 29.67 18.54
C PRO A 308 2.93 29.89 20.00
N VAL A 309 2.94 28.81 20.78
CA VAL A 309 3.53 28.82 22.13
C VAL A 309 5.04 29.07 22.00
N PRO A 310 5.65 29.95 22.83
CA PRO A 310 7.09 30.18 22.82
C PRO A 310 7.88 28.90 23.12
N GLU A 311 9.04 28.72 22.50
CA GLU A 311 9.89 27.53 22.70
C GLU A 311 10.31 27.34 24.16
N SER A 312 10.53 28.44 24.90
CA SER A 312 10.82 28.43 26.34
C SER A 312 9.70 27.89 27.22
N ASP A 313 8.47 27.89 26.69
CA ASP A 313 7.26 27.51 27.40
C ASP A 313 6.83 26.07 27.02
N LEU A 314 7.61 25.41 26.16
CA LEU A 314 7.44 23.99 25.85
C LEU A 314 8.08 23.11 26.94
N PRO A 315 7.54 21.91 27.19
CA PRO A 315 6.34 21.34 26.57
C PRO A 315 5.04 21.89 27.17
N VAL A 316 3.99 21.96 26.35
CA VAL A 316 2.61 22.14 26.86
C VAL A 316 2.14 20.81 27.44
N LEU A 317 2.09 20.72 28.76
CA LEU A 317 1.71 19.50 29.47
C LEU A 317 0.20 19.33 29.53
N LEU A 318 -0.27 18.08 29.42
CA LEU A 318 -1.65 17.73 29.72
C LEU A 318 -1.94 17.93 31.22
N PRO A 319 -3.10 18.49 31.60
CA PRO A 319 -3.51 18.61 32.99
C PRO A 319 -3.97 17.25 33.54
N GLU A 320 -3.46 16.83 34.71
CA GLU A 320 -3.71 15.48 35.26
C GLU A 320 -5.19 15.23 35.67
N ASP A 321 -5.90 16.28 36.08
CA ASP A 321 -7.22 16.19 36.75
C ASP A 321 -8.39 16.73 35.90
N SER A 322 -8.32 16.62 34.57
CA SER A 322 -9.42 17.03 33.68
C SER A 322 -10.69 16.16 33.84
N GLU A 323 -11.87 16.79 33.78
CA GLU A 323 -13.16 16.10 33.90
C GLU A 323 -13.60 15.45 32.57
N PHE A 324 -13.93 14.15 32.62
CA PHE A 324 -14.37 13.38 31.45
C PHE A 324 -15.90 13.28 31.37
N VAL A 325 -16.51 14.09 30.51
CA VAL A 325 -17.97 14.10 30.28
C VAL A 325 -18.29 13.69 28.83
N PRO A 326 -19.23 12.78 28.58
CA PRO A 326 -19.51 12.21 27.24
C PRO A 326 -20.30 13.19 26.36
N THR A 327 -19.68 14.30 25.98
CA THR A 327 -20.31 15.38 25.21
C THR A 327 -19.89 15.46 23.75
N GLY A 328 -18.89 14.67 23.36
CA GLY A 328 -18.29 14.70 22.03
C GLY A 328 -17.20 15.77 21.85
N GLU A 329 -16.96 16.61 22.86
CA GLU A 329 -15.89 17.62 22.87
C GLU A 329 -14.66 17.12 23.64
N SER A 330 -13.49 17.74 23.38
CA SER A 330 -12.28 17.51 24.17
C SER A 330 -12.48 17.93 25.64
N PRO A 331 -12.09 17.10 26.63
CA PRO A 331 -12.07 17.49 28.04
C PRO A 331 -11.30 18.80 28.31
N LEU A 332 -10.23 19.05 27.54
CA LEU A 332 -9.40 20.25 27.67
C LEU A 332 -10.17 21.55 27.40
N LYS A 333 -11.30 21.48 26.67
CA LYS A 333 -12.15 22.64 26.40
C LYS A 333 -12.84 23.19 27.65
N ARG A 334 -12.96 22.37 28.70
CA ARG A 334 -13.62 22.73 29.97
C ARG A 334 -12.65 22.95 31.11
N ASP A 335 -11.38 22.64 30.89
CA ASP A 335 -10.33 22.88 31.86
C ASP A 335 -9.80 24.30 31.69
N ASP A 336 -10.41 25.25 32.39
CA ASP A 336 -10.00 26.65 32.35
C ASP A 336 -8.55 26.87 32.82
N SER A 337 -8.02 25.99 33.68
CA SER A 337 -6.63 26.08 34.15
C SER A 337 -5.61 25.75 33.05
N PHE A 338 -6.00 24.91 32.11
CA PHE A 338 -5.24 24.60 30.92
C PHE A 338 -5.52 25.58 29.78
N ARG A 339 -6.80 25.85 29.50
CA ARG A 339 -7.28 26.58 28.32
C ARG A 339 -6.98 28.08 28.41
N LEU A 340 -7.19 28.71 29.56
CA LEU A 340 -7.07 30.17 29.68
C LEU A 340 -5.61 30.58 29.91
N VAL A 341 -5.06 31.39 29.02
CA VAL A 341 -3.67 31.87 29.06
C VAL A 341 -3.56 33.34 28.66
N LYS A 342 -2.38 33.93 28.83
CA LYS A 342 -2.06 35.24 28.25
C LYS A 342 -1.43 35.06 26.88
N CYS A 343 -1.79 35.93 25.94
CA CYS A 343 -1.10 36.00 24.65
C CYS A 343 0.37 36.40 24.87
N PRO A 344 1.35 35.62 24.38
CA PRO A 344 2.76 35.93 24.56
C PRO A 344 3.21 37.17 23.75
N GLN A 345 2.42 37.62 22.77
CA GLN A 345 2.73 38.79 21.94
C GLN A 345 2.20 40.11 22.54
N CYS A 346 0.92 40.16 22.93
CA CYS A 346 0.29 41.41 23.39
C CYS A 346 -0.16 41.41 24.86
N GLY A 347 -0.11 40.26 25.55
CA GLY A 347 -0.53 40.12 26.95
C GLY A 347 -2.03 40.09 27.20
N ALA A 348 -2.87 40.11 26.16
CA ALA A 348 -4.33 39.98 26.29
C ALA A 348 -4.74 38.57 26.78
N ASP A 349 -5.96 38.46 27.31
CA ASP A 349 -6.58 37.16 27.58
C ASP A 349 -6.75 36.39 26.26
N ALA A 350 -6.33 35.13 26.25
CA ALA A 350 -6.31 34.24 25.10
C ALA A 350 -6.60 32.81 25.53
N GLU A 351 -6.79 31.93 24.55
CA GLU A 351 -7.11 30.52 24.79
C GLU A 351 -6.11 29.60 24.08
N ARG A 352 -5.65 28.53 24.74
CA ARG A 352 -4.88 27.47 24.08
C ARG A 352 -5.75 26.68 23.11
N GLU A 353 -5.12 26.08 22.10
CA GLU A 353 -5.72 24.95 21.39
C GLU A 353 -6.00 23.80 22.37
N THR A 354 -7.19 23.23 22.24
CA THR A 354 -7.73 22.19 23.13
C THR A 354 -7.83 20.83 22.45
N ASP A 355 -7.58 20.78 21.15
CA ASP A 355 -7.33 19.55 20.43
C ASP A 355 -5.90 19.05 20.67
N THR A 356 -5.76 17.73 20.64
CA THR A 356 -4.46 17.06 20.70
C THR A 356 -4.07 16.56 19.31
N MET A 357 -2.77 16.35 19.09
CA MET A 357 -2.26 15.71 17.89
C MET A 357 -2.70 14.24 17.81
N ASP A 358 -2.93 13.78 16.59
CA ASP A 358 -3.15 12.40 16.25
C ASP A 358 -1.92 11.54 16.58
N THR A 359 -2.13 10.32 17.04
CA THR A 359 -1.06 9.42 17.51
C THR A 359 -0.05 9.08 16.41
N PHE A 360 -0.41 9.19 15.12
CA PHE A 360 0.55 8.99 14.04
C PHE A 360 1.61 10.09 13.97
N VAL A 361 1.38 11.27 14.57
CA VAL A 361 2.44 12.30 14.70
C VAL A 361 3.59 11.73 15.50
N ASP A 362 3.33 11.21 16.68
CA ASP A 362 4.38 10.65 17.56
C ASP A 362 5.07 9.44 16.90
N SER A 363 4.28 8.54 16.28
CA SER A 363 4.83 7.34 15.63
C SER A 363 5.56 7.62 14.32
N SER A 364 5.55 8.85 13.80
CA SER A 364 6.22 9.16 12.53
C SER A 364 7.72 9.40 12.64
N TRP A 365 8.23 9.63 13.85
CA TRP A 365 9.63 10.04 14.08
C TRP A 365 10.32 9.39 15.28
N TYR A 366 9.64 8.49 16.00
CA TYR A 366 10.18 7.80 17.19
C TYR A 366 11.52 7.05 16.96
N GLN A 367 11.76 6.55 15.74
CA GLN A 367 13.02 5.92 15.34
C GLN A 367 14.24 6.84 15.51
N TYR A 368 14.03 8.15 15.34
CA TYR A 368 15.08 9.15 15.57
C TYR A 368 15.28 9.38 17.06
N ARG A 369 14.17 9.44 17.83
CA ARG A 369 14.22 9.64 19.28
C ARG A 369 14.90 8.47 20.01
N TYR A 370 14.75 7.24 19.52
CA TYR A 370 15.43 6.06 20.10
C TYR A 370 16.95 6.22 20.23
N LEU A 371 17.58 7.02 19.37
CA LEU A 371 19.02 7.23 19.40
C LEU A 371 19.49 8.01 20.64
N SER A 372 18.58 8.76 21.28
CA SER A 372 18.92 9.74 22.32
C SER A 372 17.68 10.21 23.09
N HIS A 373 17.05 9.28 23.84
CA HIS A 373 15.78 9.55 24.51
C HIS A 373 15.85 10.60 25.63
N ASP A 374 17.05 10.91 26.11
CA ASP A 374 17.38 11.85 27.19
C ASP A 374 17.96 13.18 26.67
N TYR A 375 18.21 13.30 25.36
CA TYR A 375 18.72 14.53 24.76
C TYR A 375 17.62 15.60 24.70
N ASP A 376 17.89 16.79 25.22
CA ASP A 376 16.90 17.85 25.44
C ASP A 376 17.10 19.10 24.56
N GLN A 377 18.18 19.16 23.78
CA GLN A 377 18.50 20.32 22.93
C GLN A 377 17.87 20.26 21.53
N ALA A 378 17.42 19.08 21.10
CA ALA A 378 16.77 18.86 19.80
C ALA A 378 15.94 17.55 19.83
N PRO A 379 15.19 17.22 18.76
CA PRO A 379 14.44 15.95 18.71
C PRO A 379 15.31 14.70 18.91
N PHE A 380 16.56 14.73 18.44
CA PHE A 380 17.57 13.68 18.68
C PHE A 380 18.99 14.28 18.61
N ASP A 381 19.97 13.61 19.22
CA ASP A 381 21.39 13.94 19.18
C ASP A 381 21.96 13.77 17.76
N PRO A 382 22.37 14.86 17.08
CA PRO A 382 22.93 14.78 15.74
C PRO A 382 24.19 13.90 15.64
N ALA A 383 24.93 13.70 16.73
CA ALA A 383 26.10 12.82 16.76
C ALA A 383 25.75 11.33 16.59
N LYS A 384 24.47 10.97 16.70
CA LYS A 384 23.97 9.60 16.49
C LYS A 384 23.43 9.35 15.09
N ARG A 385 23.52 10.34 14.19
CA ARG A 385 22.97 10.26 12.82
C ARG A 385 23.44 9.03 12.05
N ASP A 386 24.66 8.55 12.29
CA ASP A 386 25.26 7.40 11.57
C ASP A 386 24.49 6.08 11.77
N TRP A 387 23.58 6.01 12.74
CA TRP A 387 22.66 4.88 12.92
C TRP A 387 21.49 4.89 11.92
N LEU A 388 21.33 5.96 11.13
CA LEU A 388 20.24 6.18 10.21
C LEU A 388 20.74 6.12 8.75
N PRO A 389 19.85 5.78 7.79
CA PRO A 389 18.47 5.34 7.97
C PRO A 389 18.37 3.93 8.58
N VAL A 390 17.18 3.55 9.05
CA VAL A 390 16.92 2.22 9.59
C VAL A 390 17.26 1.16 8.53
N SER A 391 18.19 0.25 8.81
CA SER A 391 18.62 -0.73 7.80
C SER A 391 17.51 -1.74 7.44
N GLN A 392 16.77 -2.19 8.45
CA GLN A 392 15.67 -3.14 8.32
C GLN A 392 14.51 -2.73 9.23
N TYR A 393 13.36 -2.40 8.64
CA TYR A 393 12.12 -2.11 9.36
C TYR A 393 11.15 -3.28 9.19
N THR A 394 10.46 -3.66 10.27
CA THR A 394 9.47 -4.75 10.26
C THR A 394 8.16 -4.26 10.85
N GLY A 395 7.04 -4.65 10.25
CA GLY A 395 5.71 -4.21 10.67
C GLY A 395 4.61 -4.73 9.76
N GLY A 396 3.39 -4.84 10.29
CA GLY A 396 2.27 -5.41 9.54
C GLY A 396 1.87 -4.56 8.33
N ILE A 397 1.33 -5.22 7.29
CA ILE A 397 0.92 -4.57 6.03
C ILE A 397 -0.23 -3.58 6.21
N GLU A 398 -0.99 -3.68 7.30
CA GLU A 398 -2.07 -2.76 7.68
C GLU A 398 -1.61 -1.30 7.79
N HIS A 399 -0.32 -1.07 7.99
CA HIS A 399 0.26 0.27 8.12
C HIS A 399 0.69 0.90 6.78
N ALA A 400 0.48 0.22 5.64
CA ALA A 400 1.01 0.62 4.33
C ALA A 400 0.64 2.04 3.89
N THR A 401 -0.61 2.48 4.10
CA THR A 401 -1.12 3.79 3.61
C THR A 401 -1.28 4.85 4.71
N MET A 402 -1.00 4.51 5.97
CA MET A 402 -1.08 5.43 7.10
C MET A 402 0.30 5.65 7.71
N HIS A 403 0.65 4.93 8.77
CA HIS A 403 1.96 5.04 9.45
C HIS A 403 3.14 5.05 8.46
N LEU A 404 3.23 4.10 7.52
CA LEU A 404 4.34 4.07 6.57
C LEU A 404 4.35 5.23 5.56
N MET A 405 3.22 5.91 5.35
CA MET A 405 3.18 7.17 4.59
C MET A 405 3.68 8.33 5.46
N TYR A 406 3.19 8.45 6.70
CA TYR A 406 3.58 9.52 7.62
C TYR A 406 5.05 9.42 8.03
N PHE A 407 5.54 8.22 8.30
CA PHE A 407 6.96 7.88 8.53
C PHE A 407 7.87 8.42 7.41
N ARG A 408 7.46 8.26 6.15
CA ARG A 408 8.19 8.77 4.98
C ARG A 408 8.06 10.28 4.82
N PHE A 409 6.86 10.83 5.06
CA PHE A 409 6.59 12.26 4.99
C PHE A 409 7.41 13.02 6.01
N PHE A 410 7.37 12.60 7.28
CA PHE A 410 8.09 13.24 8.39
C PHE A 410 9.60 13.24 8.15
N THR A 411 10.14 12.15 7.59
CA THR A 411 11.55 12.07 7.19
C THR A 411 11.92 13.11 6.14
N LYS A 412 11.08 13.29 5.11
CA LYS A 412 11.30 14.32 4.08
C LYS A 412 11.19 15.72 4.67
N ALA A 413 10.21 15.95 5.55
CA ALA A 413 10.08 17.22 6.27
C ALA A 413 11.32 17.52 7.13
N MET A 414 11.81 16.55 7.91
CA MET A 414 13.03 16.68 8.72
C MET A 414 14.27 16.95 7.86
N ARG A 415 14.38 16.31 6.69
CA ARG A 415 15.43 16.59 5.72
C ARG A 415 15.36 18.02 5.22
N ASP A 416 14.18 18.47 4.85
CA ASP A 416 13.97 19.80 4.23
C ASP A 416 14.22 20.94 5.22
N ILE A 417 14.05 20.71 6.54
CA ILE A 417 14.46 21.64 7.60
C ILE A 417 15.90 21.44 8.09
N GLY A 418 16.67 20.53 7.48
CA GLY A 418 18.10 20.35 7.72
C GLY A 418 18.50 19.48 8.92
N LEU A 419 17.57 18.74 9.54
CA LEU A 419 17.90 17.83 10.64
C LEU A 419 18.59 16.53 10.17
N ILE A 420 18.27 16.09 8.95
CA ILE A 420 18.84 14.91 8.28
C ILE A 420 19.10 15.19 6.79
N ASP A 421 19.77 14.29 6.07
CA ASP A 421 20.26 14.48 4.67
C ASP A 421 19.83 13.35 3.74
N PHE A 422 19.02 12.40 4.23
CA PHE A 422 18.47 11.31 3.45
C PHE A 422 16.96 11.47 3.27
N GLY A 423 16.42 10.87 2.21
CA GLY A 423 15.02 11.04 1.81
C GLY A 423 14.07 9.95 2.30
N GLU A 424 14.57 8.80 2.76
CA GLU A 424 13.75 7.66 3.17
C GLU A 424 14.20 7.13 4.54
N PRO A 425 13.27 6.85 5.47
CA PRO A 425 13.60 6.49 6.85
C PRO A 425 14.15 5.08 7.03
N ALA A 426 13.91 4.18 6.07
CA ALA A 426 14.35 2.78 6.13
C ALA A 426 14.81 2.29 4.76
N VAL A 427 15.85 1.44 4.75
CA VAL A 427 16.42 0.84 3.54
C VAL A 427 15.60 -0.36 3.09
N LYS A 428 15.19 -1.22 4.02
CA LYS A 428 14.36 -2.40 3.77
C LYS A 428 13.13 -2.40 4.66
N LEU A 429 12.01 -2.87 4.12
CA LEU A 429 10.76 -3.11 4.84
C LEU A 429 10.37 -4.57 4.63
N ASN A 430 10.17 -5.32 5.72
CA ASN A 430 9.62 -6.67 5.69
C ASN A 430 8.30 -6.69 6.46
N ASN A 431 7.21 -6.99 5.77
CA ASN A 431 5.92 -7.14 6.42
C ASN A 431 5.73 -8.57 6.91
N GLN A 432 5.53 -8.75 8.22
CA GLN A 432 5.11 -10.05 8.75
C GLN A 432 3.67 -10.34 8.37
N GLY A 433 3.37 -11.62 8.20
CA GLY A 433 2.00 -12.10 8.05
C GLY A 433 1.23 -12.03 9.37
N ILE A 434 -0.10 -12.06 9.26
CA ILE A 434 -0.98 -12.01 10.42
C ILE A 434 -1.09 -13.42 11.02
N ILE A 435 -0.82 -13.54 12.32
CA ILE A 435 -1.14 -14.76 13.08
C ILE A 435 -2.63 -14.74 13.43
N LEU A 436 -3.34 -15.75 12.97
CA LEU A 436 -4.77 -15.94 13.20
C LEU A 436 -4.98 -16.77 14.46
N GLY A 437 -6.14 -16.61 15.10
CA GLY A 437 -6.58 -17.43 16.21
C GLY A 437 -6.73 -18.91 15.81
N PRO A 438 -6.92 -19.80 16.79
CA PRO A 438 -7.21 -21.22 16.52
C PRO A 438 -8.45 -21.45 15.65
N ASP A 439 -9.36 -20.47 15.62
CA ASP A 439 -10.56 -20.41 14.78
C ASP A 439 -10.29 -19.99 13.32
N GLY A 440 -9.04 -19.66 12.97
CA GLY A 440 -8.66 -19.20 11.63
C GLY A 440 -8.99 -17.73 11.37
N GLU A 441 -9.33 -16.96 12.41
CA GLU A 441 -9.74 -15.57 12.29
C GLU A 441 -8.74 -14.61 12.94
N LYS A 442 -8.79 -13.32 12.59
CA LYS A 442 -7.92 -12.33 13.26
C LYS A 442 -8.18 -12.31 14.77
N MET A 443 -7.12 -12.45 15.57
CA MET A 443 -7.24 -12.43 17.03
C MET A 443 -7.79 -11.08 17.51
N SER A 444 -8.82 -11.11 18.37
CA SER A 444 -9.38 -9.91 18.98
C SER A 444 -10.07 -10.21 20.31
N LYS A 445 -10.03 -9.25 21.24
CA LYS A 445 -10.67 -9.39 22.57
C LYS A 445 -12.17 -9.67 22.46
N SER A 446 -12.86 -9.04 21.52
CA SER A 446 -14.31 -9.22 21.32
C SER A 446 -14.69 -10.63 20.86
N ARG A 447 -13.79 -11.34 20.18
CA ARG A 447 -13.99 -12.72 19.74
C ARG A 447 -13.56 -13.76 20.77
N GLY A 448 -12.84 -13.36 21.82
CA GLY A 448 -12.33 -14.29 22.84
C GLY A 448 -11.30 -15.30 22.30
N ASN A 449 -10.77 -15.10 21.09
CA ASN A 449 -9.84 -16.00 20.40
C ASN A 449 -8.36 -15.58 20.55
N VAL A 450 -8.08 -14.67 21.49
CA VAL A 450 -6.72 -14.20 21.78
C VAL A 450 -5.96 -15.30 22.49
N VAL A 451 -4.79 -15.64 21.96
CA VAL A 451 -3.85 -16.56 22.61
C VAL A 451 -2.92 -15.75 23.50
N ASN A 452 -2.87 -16.07 24.79
CA ASN A 452 -1.93 -15.45 25.73
C ASN A 452 -0.56 -16.16 25.63
N PRO A 453 0.52 -15.48 25.22
CA PRO A 453 1.85 -16.09 25.14
C PRO A 453 2.37 -16.58 26.50
N ASP A 454 1.97 -15.94 27.61
CA ASP A 454 2.51 -16.23 28.95
C ASP A 454 2.27 -17.68 29.38
N ASP A 455 1.11 -18.25 29.05
CA ASP A 455 0.76 -19.63 29.40
C ASP A 455 1.72 -20.64 28.76
N TYR A 456 2.13 -20.38 27.51
CA TYR A 456 3.08 -21.23 26.78
C TYR A 456 4.52 -20.98 27.21
N VAL A 457 4.90 -19.73 27.46
CA VAL A 457 6.23 -19.39 27.97
C VAL A 457 6.46 -20.02 29.35
N ASN A 458 5.47 -20.00 30.24
CA ASN A 458 5.56 -20.63 31.55
C ASN A 458 5.64 -22.17 31.47
N SER A 459 4.97 -22.78 30.49
CA SER A 459 4.93 -24.25 30.35
C SER A 459 6.13 -24.82 29.59
N TYR A 460 6.62 -24.11 28.57
CA TYR A 460 7.63 -24.61 27.63
C TYR A 460 8.93 -23.81 27.59
N GLY A 461 8.97 -22.63 28.22
CA GLY A 461 10.07 -21.69 28.13
C GLY A 461 9.99 -20.76 26.91
N ALA A 462 10.66 -19.60 27.04
CA ALA A 462 10.65 -18.56 26.00
C ALA A 462 11.24 -19.04 24.67
N ASP A 463 12.33 -19.82 24.71
CA ASP A 463 13.00 -20.32 23.51
C ASP A 463 12.13 -21.27 22.69
N THR A 464 11.43 -22.19 23.35
CA THR A 464 10.46 -23.07 22.69
C THR A 464 9.38 -22.25 21.99
N PHE A 465 8.83 -21.25 22.67
CA PHE A 465 7.76 -20.43 22.11
C PHE A 465 8.24 -19.57 20.93
N ARG A 466 9.43 -18.95 21.03
CA ARG A 466 10.08 -18.19 19.94
C ARG A 466 10.31 -19.05 18.72
N CYS A 467 10.97 -20.20 18.89
CA CYS A 467 11.24 -21.13 17.80
C CYS A 467 9.95 -21.67 17.18
N TYR A 468 8.91 -21.89 17.96
CA TYR A 468 7.60 -22.27 17.44
C TYR A 468 6.99 -21.19 16.54
N LEU A 469 6.99 -19.92 16.96
CA LEU A 469 6.51 -18.80 16.15
C LEU A 469 7.34 -18.55 14.89
N MET A 470 8.62 -18.89 14.91
CA MET A 470 9.49 -18.84 13.74
C MET A 470 9.28 -20.04 12.79
N PHE A 471 8.73 -21.15 13.29
CA PHE A 471 8.62 -22.41 12.54
C PHE A 471 7.23 -22.69 11.97
N ILE A 472 6.18 -22.07 12.52
CA ILE A 472 4.77 -22.24 12.10
C ILE A 472 4.57 -22.10 10.58
N GLY A 473 5.31 -21.20 9.93
CA GLY A 473 5.22 -20.98 8.49
C GLY A 473 6.15 -19.87 8.00
N PRO A 474 6.07 -19.50 6.71
CA PRO A 474 6.81 -18.38 6.16
C PRO A 474 6.46 -17.08 6.90
N TRP A 475 7.48 -16.32 7.29
CA TRP A 475 7.33 -15.08 8.08
C TRP A 475 6.33 -14.08 7.48
N SER A 476 6.34 -13.94 6.15
CA SER A 476 5.48 -12.98 5.43
C SER A 476 4.03 -13.43 5.26
N GLU A 477 3.74 -14.72 5.43
CA GLU A 477 2.39 -15.27 5.22
C GLU A 477 1.60 -15.35 6.52
N GLY A 478 2.27 -15.62 7.65
CA GLY A 478 1.60 -15.82 8.93
C GLY A 478 0.81 -17.13 8.93
N GLY A 479 -0.40 -17.12 9.49
CA GLY A 479 -1.29 -18.29 9.46
C GLY A 479 -1.97 -18.59 10.80
N PRO A 480 -2.82 -19.63 10.83
CA PRO A 480 -3.55 -20.02 12.03
C PRO A 480 -2.61 -20.53 13.11
N TYR A 481 -2.72 -19.98 14.31
CA TYR A 481 -2.03 -20.46 15.48
C TYR A 481 -2.50 -21.89 15.82
N ARG A 482 -1.56 -22.83 15.87
CA ARG A 482 -1.82 -24.26 16.10
C ARG A 482 -0.93 -24.81 17.22
N PRO A 483 -1.44 -24.92 18.46
CA PRO A 483 -0.58 -25.22 19.60
C PRO A 483 0.14 -26.56 19.50
N ASP A 484 -0.42 -27.54 18.77
CA ASP A 484 0.11 -28.92 18.67
C ASP A 484 1.57 -29.00 18.20
N GLY A 485 2.05 -28.01 17.44
CA GLY A 485 3.43 -27.98 16.94
C GLY A 485 4.48 -27.64 18.00
N ILE A 486 4.11 -27.04 19.13
CA ILE A 486 5.06 -26.50 20.12
C ILE A 486 5.85 -27.61 20.82
N GLU A 487 5.22 -28.77 21.06
CA GLU A 487 5.87 -29.92 21.68
C GLU A 487 7.02 -30.47 20.82
N GLY A 488 6.88 -30.40 19.49
CA GLY A 488 7.94 -30.78 18.55
C GLY A 488 9.20 -29.93 18.72
N ILE A 489 9.02 -28.63 18.92
CA ILE A 489 10.13 -27.69 19.17
C ILE A 489 10.78 -27.96 20.52
N SER A 490 9.98 -28.15 21.58
CA SER A 490 10.52 -28.48 22.90
C SER A 490 11.36 -29.76 22.87
N ARG A 491 10.86 -30.81 22.21
CA ARG A 491 11.61 -32.07 22.03
C ARG A 491 12.89 -31.89 21.23
N TRP A 492 12.90 -31.01 20.22
CA TRP A 492 14.11 -30.71 19.47
C TRP A 492 15.14 -29.98 20.31
N LEU A 493 14.75 -28.95 21.07
CA LEU A 493 15.66 -28.24 21.97
C LEU A 493 16.24 -29.16 23.05
N ASN A 494 15.46 -30.10 23.58
CA ASN A 494 15.98 -31.13 24.47
C ASN A 494 17.01 -32.05 23.78
N ARG A 495 16.81 -32.41 22.50
CA ARG A 495 17.84 -33.16 21.75
C ARG A 495 19.13 -32.37 21.61
N VAL A 496 19.06 -31.06 21.34
CA VAL A 496 20.24 -30.18 21.30
C VAL A 496 20.95 -30.19 22.65
N TRP A 497 20.20 -30.06 23.75
CA TRP A 497 20.74 -30.12 25.11
C TRP A 497 21.55 -31.39 25.38
N HIS A 498 20.99 -32.57 25.09
CA HIS A 498 21.68 -33.85 25.26
C HIS A 498 22.84 -34.03 24.28
N LEU A 499 22.71 -33.53 23.05
CA LEU A 499 23.79 -33.59 22.06
C LEU A 499 25.02 -32.83 22.54
N THR A 500 24.84 -31.67 23.17
CA THR A 500 25.93 -30.81 23.65
C THR A 500 26.56 -31.33 24.93
N LEU A 501 25.77 -31.74 25.93
CA LEU A 501 26.31 -32.10 27.25
C LEU A 501 26.83 -33.54 27.33
N GLU A 502 26.45 -34.40 26.40
CA GLU A 502 26.85 -35.81 26.37
C GLU A 502 27.59 -36.07 25.05
N PRO A 503 28.92 -35.89 24.98
CA PRO A 503 29.68 -36.16 23.76
C PRO A 503 29.67 -37.66 23.40
N PRO A 504 30.01 -38.02 22.14
CA PRO A 504 30.09 -39.42 21.74
C PRO A 504 31.17 -40.19 22.49
N VAL A 505 31.00 -41.50 22.55
CA VAL A 505 32.11 -42.41 22.82
C VAL A 505 32.96 -42.48 21.57
N PHE A 506 34.14 -41.88 21.62
CA PHE A 506 35.04 -41.78 20.48
C PHE A 506 35.69 -43.14 20.17
N ASN A 507 35.51 -43.59 18.94
CA ASN A 507 36.13 -44.77 18.33
C ASN A 507 37.26 -44.33 17.38
N ASP A 508 37.82 -45.27 16.60
CA ASP A 508 38.80 -44.94 15.57
C ASP A 508 38.23 -43.88 14.60
N THR A 509 39.03 -42.84 14.36
CA THR A 509 38.60 -41.73 13.51
C THR A 509 38.60 -42.16 12.04
N ASP A 510 37.46 -41.96 11.40
CA ASP A 510 37.26 -42.12 9.97
C ASP A 510 37.41 -40.75 9.30
N GLU A 511 38.37 -40.65 8.38
CA GLU A 511 38.62 -39.42 7.65
C GLU A 511 37.47 -39.02 6.72
N ASP A 512 36.75 -39.98 6.13
CA ASP A 512 35.58 -39.71 5.29
C ASP A 512 34.42 -39.19 6.13
N ALA A 513 34.19 -39.80 7.30
CA ALA A 513 33.19 -39.31 8.25
C ALA A 513 33.51 -37.89 8.74
N THR A 514 34.80 -37.58 8.95
CA THR A 514 35.25 -36.25 9.35
C THR A 514 35.07 -35.23 8.22
N ARG A 515 35.41 -35.59 6.96
CA ARG A 515 35.16 -34.74 5.78
C ARG A 515 33.67 -34.46 5.59
N GLU A 516 32.84 -35.48 5.74
CA GLU A 516 31.38 -35.37 5.68
C GLU A 516 30.84 -34.43 6.75
N LEU A 517 31.28 -34.55 8.02
CA LEU A 517 30.87 -33.67 9.12
C LEU A 517 31.20 -32.21 8.82
N GLN A 518 32.41 -31.95 8.30
CA GLN A 518 32.85 -30.61 7.90
C GLN A 518 31.99 -30.06 6.76
N ARG A 519 31.70 -30.87 5.73
CA ARG A 519 30.80 -30.51 4.62
C ARG A 519 29.40 -30.14 5.14
N GLN A 520 28.82 -30.99 6.00
CA GLN A 520 27.49 -30.74 6.58
C GLN A 520 27.45 -29.47 7.42
N ARG A 521 28.50 -29.20 8.21
CA ARG A 521 28.62 -27.93 8.93
C ARG A 521 28.60 -26.75 7.97
N HIS A 522 29.49 -26.72 6.97
CA HIS A 522 29.57 -25.62 6.00
C HIS A 522 28.28 -25.41 5.21
N ALA A 523 27.66 -26.49 4.74
CA ALA A 523 26.38 -26.44 4.04
C ALA A 523 25.25 -25.89 4.94
N THR A 524 25.24 -26.28 6.22
CA THR A 524 24.25 -25.78 7.20
C THR A 524 24.47 -24.31 7.50
N VAL A 525 25.70 -23.88 7.78
CA VAL A 525 26.03 -22.47 8.05
C VAL A 525 25.62 -21.59 6.87
N ARG A 526 25.91 -22.00 5.63
CA ARG A 526 25.48 -21.26 4.43
C ARG A 526 23.96 -21.07 4.40
N VAL A 527 23.21 -22.16 4.46
CA VAL A 527 21.74 -22.11 4.38
C VAL A 527 21.13 -21.31 5.53
N VAL A 528 21.61 -21.51 6.76
CA VAL A 528 21.11 -20.78 7.93
C VAL A 528 21.43 -19.30 7.84
N THR A 529 22.60 -18.92 7.33
CA THR A 529 22.97 -17.52 7.10
C THR A 529 22.06 -16.88 6.04
N ASP A 530 21.92 -17.52 4.88
CA ASP A 530 21.07 -17.06 3.78
C ASP A 530 19.60 -16.91 4.25
N ASP A 531 19.10 -17.89 5.02
CA ASP A 531 17.73 -17.88 5.52
C ASP A 531 17.48 -16.83 6.60
N LEU A 532 18.47 -16.58 7.47
CA LEU A 532 18.37 -15.54 8.49
C LEU A 532 18.29 -14.15 7.84
N ASP A 533 19.14 -13.89 6.85
CA ASP A 533 19.17 -12.62 6.09
C ASP A 533 17.87 -12.39 5.29
N GLU A 534 17.27 -13.47 4.77
CA GLU A 534 16.02 -13.42 3.98
C GLU A 534 14.75 -13.59 4.83
N PHE A 535 14.87 -13.70 6.16
CA PHE A 535 13.75 -13.92 7.10
C PHE A 535 12.98 -15.22 6.82
N ARG A 536 13.65 -16.23 6.28
CA ARG A 536 13.12 -17.60 6.09
C ARG A 536 13.32 -18.45 7.35
N PHE A 537 12.82 -17.96 8.48
CA PHE A 537 13.09 -18.57 9.80
C PHE A 537 12.60 -20.02 9.92
N ASN A 538 11.52 -20.38 9.21
CA ASN A 538 10.97 -21.72 9.23
C ASN A 538 11.90 -22.73 8.54
N THR A 539 12.49 -22.38 7.40
CA THR A 539 13.46 -23.23 6.70
C THR A 539 14.82 -23.22 7.41
N MET A 540 15.20 -22.10 8.03
CA MET A 540 16.36 -22.00 8.91
C MET A 540 16.28 -23.04 10.04
N LEU A 541 15.16 -23.06 10.78
CA LEU A 541 14.94 -24.01 11.87
C LEU A 541 14.84 -25.45 11.35
N ALA A 542 14.21 -25.69 10.19
CA ALA A 542 14.20 -27.01 9.58
C ALA A 542 15.62 -27.52 9.29
N LYS A 543 16.50 -26.65 8.77
CA LYS A 543 17.89 -27.01 8.47
C LYS A 543 18.70 -27.27 9.76
N LEU A 544 18.45 -26.51 10.82
CA LEU A 544 19.04 -26.75 12.14
C LEU A 544 18.59 -28.09 12.75
N MET A 545 17.31 -28.46 12.59
CA MET A 545 16.81 -29.78 12.99
C MET A 545 17.45 -30.91 12.19
N GLU A 546 17.61 -30.74 10.88
CA GLU A 546 18.31 -31.69 10.01
C GLU A 546 19.77 -31.89 10.47
N TYR A 547 20.48 -30.79 10.75
CA TYR A 547 21.85 -30.83 11.25
C TYR A 547 21.93 -31.49 12.63
N THR A 548 21.00 -31.17 13.54
CA THR A 548 20.89 -31.85 14.85
C THR A 548 20.71 -33.36 14.69
N ASN A 549 19.85 -33.79 13.76
CA ASN A 549 19.62 -35.21 13.50
C ASN A 549 20.86 -35.89 12.88
N TYR A 550 21.58 -35.19 12.00
CA TYR A 550 22.85 -35.67 11.46
C TYR A 550 23.90 -35.85 12.56
N LEU A 551 24.07 -34.85 13.44
CA LEU A 551 24.98 -34.94 14.58
C LEU A 551 24.58 -36.07 15.55
N GLY A 552 23.29 -36.33 15.74
CA GLY A 552 22.83 -37.50 16.49
C GLY A 552 23.35 -38.82 15.93
N ARG A 553 23.30 -39.02 14.60
CA ARG A 553 23.85 -40.22 13.95
C ARG A 553 25.37 -40.29 14.05
N ALA A 554 26.06 -39.16 13.87
CA ALA A 554 27.51 -39.08 14.04
C ALA A 554 27.92 -39.40 15.49
N LYS A 555 27.13 -38.97 16.48
CA LYS A 555 27.33 -39.31 17.90
C LYS A 555 27.24 -40.82 18.14
N GLU A 556 26.23 -41.48 17.57
CA GLU A 556 26.04 -42.92 17.69
C GLU A 556 27.18 -43.72 17.03
N ALA A 557 27.69 -43.26 15.88
CA ALA A 557 28.80 -43.90 15.19
C ALA A 557 30.13 -43.73 15.94
N GLY A 558 30.36 -42.56 16.55
CA GLY A 558 31.55 -42.27 17.35
C GLY A 558 32.86 -42.20 16.55
N ASN A 559 32.81 -42.22 15.21
CA ASN A 559 33.96 -42.32 14.32
C ASN A 559 34.51 -40.96 13.85
N VAL A 560 34.16 -39.86 14.52
CA VAL A 560 34.70 -38.51 14.25
C VAL A 560 35.58 -38.06 15.40
N GLY A 561 36.67 -37.35 15.13
CA GLY A 561 37.60 -36.91 16.18
C GLY A 561 37.00 -35.87 17.14
N PRO A 562 37.47 -35.77 18.40
CA PRO A 562 36.92 -34.86 19.42
C PRO A 562 36.89 -33.39 18.99
N THR A 563 37.95 -32.90 18.34
CA THR A 563 38.02 -31.50 17.87
C THR A 563 36.97 -31.21 16.80
N ALA A 564 36.77 -32.12 15.85
CA ALA A 564 35.79 -31.95 14.79
C ALA A 564 34.34 -32.01 15.33
N TRP A 565 34.10 -32.88 16.32
CA TRP A 565 32.83 -32.94 17.04
C TRP A 565 32.53 -31.64 17.79
N GLN A 566 33.50 -31.14 18.56
CA GLN A 566 33.36 -29.92 19.33
C GLN A 566 33.05 -28.71 18.43
N ASP A 567 33.81 -28.52 17.36
CA ASP A 567 33.61 -27.47 16.37
C ASP A 567 32.20 -27.52 15.73
N ALA A 568 31.70 -28.73 15.44
CA ALA A 568 30.36 -28.92 14.91
C ALA A 568 29.25 -28.55 15.91
N VAL A 569 29.40 -28.93 17.18
CA VAL A 569 28.43 -28.60 18.25
C VAL A 569 28.47 -27.10 18.58
N GLU A 570 29.65 -26.50 18.68
CA GLU A 570 29.80 -25.06 18.90
C GLU A 570 29.15 -24.25 17.77
N THR A 571 29.37 -24.67 16.52
CA THR A 571 28.74 -24.04 15.35
C THR A 571 27.22 -24.16 15.39
N LEU A 572 26.67 -25.30 15.83
CA LEU A 572 25.23 -25.45 16.05
C LEU A 572 24.71 -24.44 17.09
N LEU A 573 25.40 -24.26 18.22
CA LEU A 573 25.00 -23.32 19.27
C LEU A 573 25.00 -21.87 18.78
N LEU A 574 26.04 -21.46 18.05
CA LEU A 574 26.13 -20.13 17.45
C LEU A 574 24.95 -19.86 16.50
N MET A 575 24.58 -20.83 15.67
CA MET A 575 23.46 -20.71 14.73
C MET A 575 22.08 -20.72 15.40
N ILE A 576 21.93 -21.42 16.54
CA ILE A 576 20.67 -21.47 17.30
C ILE A 576 20.44 -20.18 18.10
N ALA A 577 21.51 -19.50 18.54
CA ALA A 577 21.46 -18.38 19.46
C ALA A 577 20.46 -17.26 19.09
N PRO A 578 20.28 -16.85 17.81
CA PRO A 578 19.26 -15.85 17.46
C PRO A 578 17.81 -16.28 17.74
N ALA A 579 17.52 -17.57 17.56
CA ALA A 579 16.17 -18.12 17.73
C ALA A 579 15.90 -18.52 19.19
N ALA A 580 16.85 -19.23 19.81
CA ALA A 580 16.77 -19.73 21.18
C ALA A 580 17.99 -19.24 22.02
N PRO A 581 18.00 -17.94 22.40
CA PRO A 581 19.17 -17.32 23.01
C PRO A 581 19.52 -17.86 24.41
N HIS A 582 18.55 -18.35 25.18
CA HIS A 582 18.77 -18.74 26.56
C HIS A 582 19.42 -20.12 26.65
N ILE A 583 18.90 -21.11 25.91
CA ILE A 583 19.46 -22.46 25.85
C ILE A 583 20.84 -22.45 25.20
N ALA A 584 21.05 -21.63 24.17
CA ALA A 584 22.34 -21.48 23.52
C ALA A 584 23.40 -20.94 24.49
N GLU A 585 23.06 -19.91 25.28
CA GLU A 585 23.96 -19.33 26.28
C GLU A 585 24.30 -20.33 27.40
N GLU A 586 23.28 -21.02 27.93
CA GLU A 586 23.47 -22.00 29.01
C GLU A 586 24.35 -23.17 28.55
N LEU A 587 24.11 -23.68 27.34
CA LEU A 587 24.89 -24.77 26.75
C LEU A 587 26.32 -24.35 26.40
N TRP A 588 26.51 -23.10 25.96
CA TRP A 588 27.83 -22.53 25.69
C TRP A 588 28.69 -22.48 26.96
N GLN A 589 28.17 -21.93 28.05
CA GLN A 589 28.89 -21.90 29.33
C GLN A 589 29.15 -23.29 29.90
N ARG A 590 28.16 -24.19 29.84
CA ARG A 590 28.31 -25.58 30.30
C ARG A 590 29.32 -26.37 29.47
N GLY A 591 29.52 -25.99 28.20
CA GLY A 591 30.59 -26.48 27.34
C GLY A 591 31.99 -26.00 27.75
N GLY A 592 32.11 -25.12 28.75
CA GLY A 592 33.38 -24.60 29.27
C GLY A 592 33.83 -23.29 28.63
N HIS A 593 32.98 -22.65 27.83
CA HIS A 593 33.29 -21.38 27.19
C HIS A 593 33.03 -20.18 28.10
N ALA A 594 33.73 -19.08 27.82
CA ALA A 594 33.46 -17.81 28.50
C ALA A 594 32.11 -17.23 28.05
N TYR A 595 31.41 -16.60 29.00
CA TYR A 595 30.26 -15.75 28.70
C TYR A 595 30.70 -14.65 27.70
N SER A 596 30.01 -14.42 26.59
CA SER A 596 28.71 -14.94 26.14
C SER A 596 28.77 -15.52 24.72
N VAL A 597 27.87 -16.44 24.39
CA VAL A 597 27.67 -16.92 23.00
C VAL A 597 27.31 -15.77 22.06
N HIS A 598 26.62 -14.76 22.57
CA HIS A 598 26.16 -13.58 21.82
C HIS A 598 27.27 -12.55 21.55
N GLN A 599 28.48 -12.76 22.09
CA GLN A 599 29.67 -11.95 21.82
C GLN A 599 30.63 -12.62 20.83
N GLN A 600 30.32 -13.84 20.39
CA GLN A 600 31.13 -14.56 19.43
C GLN A 600 30.83 -14.12 18.00
N ALA A 601 31.80 -14.32 17.11
CA ALA A 601 31.59 -14.12 15.68
C ALA A 601 30.57 -15.15 15.15
N TRP A 602 29.74 -14.71 14.20
CA TRP A 602 28.88 -15.63 13.46
C TRP A 602 29.74 -16.66 12.70
N PRO A 603 29.37 -17.95 12.68
CA PRO A 603 30.16 -18.97 12.00
C PRO A 603 30.27 -18.69 10.50
N THR A 604 31.48 -18.85 9.97
CA THR A 604 31.75 -18.68 8.53
C THR A 604 31.70 -20.02 7.81
N TYR A 605 31.46 -19.98 6.50
CA TYR A 605 31.52 -21.18 5.67
C TYR A 605 32.47 -21.04 4.47
N ASP A 606 33.01 -22.18 4.04
CA ASP A 606 33.74 -22.32 2.80
C ASP A 606 32.75 -22.70 1.69
N THR A 607 32.74 -21.92 0.60
CA THR A 607 31.79 -22.12 -0.51
C THR A 607 32.00 -23.45 -1.24
N ALA A 608 33.23 -23.95 -1.36
CA ALA A 608 33.51 -25.25 -1.99
C ALA A 608 33.01 -26.40 -1.12
N LEU A 609 33.18 -26.31 0.21
CA LEU A 609 32.66 -27.32 1.15
C LEU A 609 31.15 -27.20 1.38
N ALA A 610 30.55 -26.02 1.18
CA ALA A 610 29.11 -25.83 1.33
C ALA A 610 28.29 -26.25 0.09
N GLN A 611 28.95 -26.54 -1.04
CA GLN A 611 28.30 -27.06 -2.23
C GLN A 611 27.94 -28.52 -2.02
N SER A 612 26.65 -28.84 -2.24
CA SER A 612 26.24 -30.23 -2.35
C SER A 612 26.71 -30.76 -3.70
N GLU A 613 27.39 -31.91 -3.72
CA GLU A 613 27.76 -32.61 -4.94
C GLU A 613 26.55 -33.35 -5.57
N THR A 614 25.48 -33.52 -4.79
CA THR A 614 24.25 -34.21 -5.20
C THR A 614 22.98 -33.42 -4.87
N PHE A 615 21.88 -33.68 -5.56
CA PHE A 615 20.54 -33.21 -5.22
C PHE A 615 19.52 -34.32 -5.42
N THR A 616 18.39 -34.26 -4.71
CA THR A 616 17.28 -35.20 -4.89
C THR A 616 16.47 -34.84 -6.13
N LEU A 617 16.59 -35.63 -7.18
CA LEU A 617 15.77 -35.56 -8.39
C LEU A 617 14.38 -36.13 -8.12
N VAL A 618 13.37 -35.27 -8.24
CA VAL A 618 11.96 -35.66 -8.11
C VAL A 618 11.51 -36.30 -9.43
N VAL A 619 10.97 -37.53 -9.39
CA VAL A 619 10.46 -38.21 -10.57
C VAL A 619 8.94 -38.28 -10.54
N GLN A 620 8.30 -37.74 -11.57
CA GLN A 620 6.85 -37.67 -11.73
C GLN A 620 6.38 -38.44 -12.98
N VAL A 621 5.15 -38.93 -12.92
CA VAL A 621 4.42 -39.46 -14.09
C VAL A 621 3.07 -38.75 -14.18
N ASN A 622 2.79 -38.09 -15.31
CA ASN A 622 1.62 -37.23 -15.50
C ASN A 622 1.42 -36.22 -14.35
N GLY A 623 2.52 -35.62 -13.89
CA GLY A 623 2.54 -34.60 -12.82
C GLY A 623 2.38 -35.17 -11.39
N LYS A 624 2.22 -36.48 -11.22
CA LYS A 624 2.13 -37.13 -9.90
C LYS A 624 3.49 -37.67 -9.47
N LEU A 625 3.92 -37.36 -8.24
CA LEU A 625 5.16 -37.87 -7.65
C LEU A 625 5.17 -39.40 -7.56
N ARG A 626 6.24 -40.02 -8.07
CA ARG A 626 6.47 -41.47 -8.05
C ARG A 626 7.76 -41.87 -7.36
N ASP A 627 8.83 -41.09 -7.50
CA ASP A 627 10.09 -41.39 -6.82
C ASP A 627 10.93 -40.16 -6.50
N ARG A 628 11.96 -40.37 -5.70
CA ARG A 628 13.00 -39.40 -5.34
C ARG A 628 14.36 -40.12 -5.42
N ILE A 629 15.25 -39.62 -6.27
CA ILE A 629 16.55 -40.25 -6.56
C ILE A 629 17.65 -39.22 -6.30
N ASP A 630 18.64 -39.54 -5.48
CA ASP A 630 19.79 -38.65 -5.29
C ASP A 630 20.76 -38.78 -6.46
N VAL A 631 21.09 -37.65 -7.09
CA VAL A 631 21.90 -37.60 -8.31
C VAL A 631 22.94 -36.47 -8.24
N PRO A 632 24.05 -36.57 -8.98
CA PRO A 632 25.03 -35.49 -9.07
C PRO A 632 24.41 -34.18 -9.56
N VAL A 633 24.91 -33.05 -9.05
CA VAL A 633 24.42 -31.71 -9.40
C VAL A 633 24.66 -31.36 -10.88
N ASP A 634 25.67 -31.95 -11.50
CA ASP A 634 26.04 -31.81 -12.89
C ASP A 634 25.40 -32.85 -13.81
N ILE A 635 24.45 -33.66 -13.30
CA ILE A 635 23.76 -34.67 -14.11
C ILE A 635 23.07 -34.01 -15.32
N ASN A 636 23.36 -34.53 -16.50
CA ASN A 636 22.73 -34.06 -17.73
C ASN A 636 21.32 -34.65 -17.88
N GLU A 637 20.53 -34.09 -18.79
CA GLU A 637 19.15 -34.51 -19.04
C GLU A 637 19.02 -35.99 -19.43
N ALA A 638 19.95 -36.51 -20.22
CA ALA A 638 19.91 -37.90 -20.70
C ALA A 638 20.10 -38.88 -19.54
N ASP A 639 21.08 -38.63 -18.67
CA ASP A 639 21.39 -39.48 -17.53
C ASP A 639 20.30 -39.38 -16.45
N ALA A 640 19.78 -38.18 -16.19
CA ALA A 640 18.66 -37.98 -15.26
C ALA A 640 17.39 -38.71 -15.73
N THR A 641 17.13 -38.66 -17.04
CA THR A 641 16.00 -39.36 -17.67
C THR A 641 16.19 -40.87 -17.64
N ALA A 642 17.39 -41.37 -17.93
CA ALA A 642 17.70 -42.79 -17.85
C ALA A 642 17.50 -43.34 -16.42
N LEU A 643 17.94 -42.62 -15.39
CA LEU A 643 17.70 -42.99 -14.00
C LEU A 643 16.21 -42.97 -13.62
N ALA A 644 15.46 -41.97 -14.09
CA ALA A 644 14.01 -41.90 -13.90
C ALA A 644 13.29 -43.10 -14.52
N PHE A 645 13.68 -43.52 -15.74
CA PHE A 645 13.16 -44.71 -16.39
C PHE A 645 13.58 -46.00 -15.68
N ALA A 646 14.82 -46.08 -15.19
CA ALA A 646 15.32 -47.26 -14.50
C ALA A 646 14.73 -47.44 -13.08
N SER A 647 14.06 -46.44 -12.52
CA SER A 647 13.48 -46.52 -11.17
C SER A 647 12.43 -47.64 -11.08
N PRO A 648 12.60 -48.62 -10.16
CA PRO A 648 11.62 -49.67 -9.91
C PRO A 648 10.26 -49.14 -9.44
N ARG A 649 10.22 -47.93 -8.88
CA ARG A 649 8.97 -47.28 -8.44
C ARG A 649 8.25 -46.56 -9.59
N VAL A 650 8.96 -46.20 -10.64
CA VAL A 650 8.41 -45.50 -11.81
C VAL A 650 7.93 -46.51 -12.85
N GLN A 651 8.65 -47.62 -13.03
CA GLN A 651 8.35 -48.69 -14.00
C GLN A 651 6.87 -49.12 -14.05
N PRO A 652 6.20 -49.43 -12.91
CA PRO A 652 4.79 -49.84 -12.91
C PRO A 652 3.82 -48.78 -13.45
N HIS A 653 4.25 -47.52 -13.56
CA HIS A 653 3.42 -46.40 -14.01
C HIS A 653 3.66 -46.01 -15.47
N ILE A 654 4.61 -46.66 -16.14
CA ILE A 654 4.97 -46.38 -17.53
C ILE A 654 4.98 -47.64 -18.41
N GLU A 655 5.02 -48.83 -17.79
CA GLU A 655 5.01 -50.11 -18.50
C GLU A 655 3.73 -50.29 -19.32
N GLY A 656 3.90 -50.60 -20.61
CA GLY A 656 2.79 -50.77 -21.56
C GLY A 656 2.12 -49.48 -22.05
N LEU A 657 2.58 -48.31 -21.58
CA LEU A 657 2.04 -47.00 -21.99
C LEU A 657 2.95 -46.34 -23.04
N THR A 658 2.35 -45.47 -23.88
CA THR A 658 3.14 -44.70 -24.86
C THR A 658 3.65 -43.42 -24.21
N ILE A 659 4.97 -43.23 -24.20
CA ILE A 659 5.57 -41.99 -23.69
C ILE A 659 5.37 -40.89 -24.73
N SER A 660 4.63 -39.84 -24.36
CA SER A 660 4.39 -38.68 -25.23
C SER A 660 5.56 -37.69 -25.18
N ARG A 661 6.04 -37.36 -23.97
CA ARG A 661 7.16 -36.43 -23.76
C ARG A 661 7.77 -36.61 -22.38
N VAL A 662 9.03 -36.20 -22.23
CA VAL A 662 9.72 -36.10 -20.94
C VAL A 662 10.07 -34.64 -20.71
N LEU A 663 9.82 -34.14 -19.51
CA LEU A 663 10.14 -32.78 -19.10
C LEU A 663 11.22 -32.86 -18.02
N PHE A 664 12.44 -32.44 -18.35
CA PHE A 664 13.50 -32.26 -17.39
C PHE A 664 13.58 -30.79 -16.96
N VAL A 665 13.57 -30.57 -15.65
CA VAL A 665 13.85 -29.27 -15.06
C VAL A 665 15.17 -29.41 -14.28
N PRO A 666 16.26 -28.78 -14.74
CA PRO A 666 17.57 -28.89 -14.11
C PRO A 666 17.51 -28.64 -12.60
N ARG A 667 18.24 -29.46 -11.84
CA ARG A 667 18.33 -29.40 -10.37
C ARG A 667 16.98 -29.52 -9.63
N ARG A 668 15.95 -30.07 -10.29
CA ARG A 668 14.60 -30.13 -9.72
C ARG A 668 13.87 -31.44 -9.98
N LEU A 669 13.51 -31.75 -11.23
CA LEU A 669 12.63 -32.90 -11.51
C LEU A 669 12.75 -33.46 -12.93
N VAL A 670 12.28 -34.70 -13.09
CA VAL A 670 11.89 -35.32 -14.36
C VAL A 670 10.40 -35.66 -14.29
N ASN A 671 9.61 -35.18 -15.25
CA ASN A 671 8.20 -35.56 -15.39
C ASN A 671 7.97 -36.30 -16.70
N ILE A 672 7.56 -37.57 -16.61
CA ILE A 672 7.28 -38.45 -17.74
C ILE A 672 5.78 -38.34 -18.06
N VAL A 673 5.46 -37.90 -19.27
CA VAL A 673 4.08 -37.79 -19.74
C VAL A 673 3.75 -39.02 -20.58
N VAL A 674 2.75 -39.78 -20.15
CA VAL A 674 2.31 -41.03 -20.78
C VAL A 674 0.84 -40.93 -21.23
N LEU A 675 0.53 -41.57 -22.35
CA LEU A 675 -0.80 -41.66 -22.97
C LEU A 675 -1.53 -42.94 -22.60
#